data_AF-A0A0D0H9X5-F1
#
_entry.id   AF-A0A0D0H9X5-F1
#
_cell.length_a   1.000
_cell.length_b   1.000
_cell.length_c   1.000
_cell.angle_alpha   90.00
_cell.angle_beta   90.00
_cell.angle_gamma   90.00
#
_symmetry.space_group_name_H-M   'P 1'
#
loop_
_entity.id
_entity.type
_entity.pdbx_description
1 polymer ?
#
loop_
_entity_poly.entity_id
_entity_poly.type
_entity_poly.pdbx_seq_one_letter_code
_entity_poly.pdbx_strand_id
1 'polypeptide(L)'
;MPVTWSADNKKVVFNCSTTKDLYVYGATITYKDDDAGKLSLNEVSDPTITLNSTTTTEKLSFTINQTAKTQASTSLETYYTTDGSNPNDTENKSRVKLTQNPQTVTIDWVKGNTVTVRTFTKRVDDSDAKNYRESAMATQEFSNTGSTELASVDAPEITPGGEAVVASSLDVKISDKQWTSTLADKLKVYYAIEEGSNYGNVTTSTWTEATGLPLTLTLNKTSTVKAYAEYTASDGQKTKSATVSCTYFLLNDITTYLNTTTSQNVGTTVGKNGMTMTFGGIKVGSTNFKALSKNDNTDANTLGSIHTVSGKALYGTADVESELGDGSIGKNDKEEYFHCRALSQLHENTFALPAKGSFFKFEPEANGKLTVFVEQQGAIHNVSGKLYPEKVRKRPVYFLDETGKSIPANYAYTSSKVNKDDWTKIQNTDNTSNDSFYTKDYMDKLEKYYQNIIDGKNDKFTNFNSAVAEADKHKALTLGTSIQPIIVLHEECNAEILNGDGMSETGDTNYDHTGYMLISEGYVTYEFPVQAGKTYYLFASRTKLALSGFCFDKDADYKTENLQKVTLVGDKDNATTIEGLTVGKQYNVTLNRSFGAKKWYSVVLPFSVSQKQMKDVFGKDVKVLHYSDVTGTDLNLFEHFYQMIVGGTPVLVKPSQEVTNPVFYNVTLTSQKVVDIENTGFKCTGSWDNVDFPEYSYFIDAKTNSFYLYDPDKVKTGTQAPHAGAFRSWIISTSTNPSEAKQLTMHINGIEEQGETTAIWNAISGNDDAEVASKGIYSLSGQKMNAADTSSLPKGIYIVNGKKFIVK
;
A
#
# COMPACT_ATOMS: atom_id res chain seq x y z
N MET A 1 -49.93 -11.19 -15.13
CA MET A 1 -49.46 -10.81 -16.48
C MET A 1 -49.07 -12.08 -17.21
N PRO A 2 -49.39 -12.23 -18.51
CA PRO A 2 -48.74 -13.25 -19.31
C PRO A 2 -47.26 -12.86 -19.44
N VAL A 3 -46.42 -13.69 -18.85
CA VAL A 3 -44.97 -13.56 -18.93
C VAL A 3 -44.52 -14.48 -20.05
N THR A 4 -43.83 -13.93 -21.04
CA THR A 4 -43.22 -14.74 -22.11
C THR A 4 -41.71 -14.68 -21.96
N TRP A 5 -41.12 -15.87 -21.96
CA TRP A 5 -39.69 -16.02 -22.13
C TRP A 5 -39.32 -15.76 -23.59
N SER A 6 -38.19 -15.10 -23.82
CA SER A 6 -37.56 -15.09 -25.14
C SER A 6 -37.18 -16.52 -25.53
N ALA A 7 -37.13 -16.79 -26.83
CA ALA A 7 -36.85 -18.13 -27.35
C ALA A 7 -35.49 -18.70 -26.91
N ASP A 8 -34.56 -17.85 -26.46
CA ASP A 8 -33.24 -18.22 -25.92
C ASP A 8 -33.24 -18.37 -24.38
N ASN A 9 -34.38 -18.19 -23.71
CA ASN A 9 -34.56 -18.16 -22.26
C ASN A 9 -33.69 -17.13 -21.50
N LYS A 10 -33.12 -16.13 -22.20
CA LYS A 10 -32.26 -15.12 -21.58
C LYS A 10 -33.00 -13.84 -21.17
N LYS A 11 -34.24 -13.66 -21.62
CA LYS A 11 -35.04 -12.46 -21.37
C LYS A 11 -36.46 -12.82 -20.96
N VAL A 12 -36.94 -12.16 -19.90
CA VAL A 12 -38.34 -12.22 -19.47
C VAL A 12 -39.02 -10.96 -19.96
N VAL A 13 -40.06 -11.12 -20.79
CA VAL A 13 -40.85 -9.99 -21.31
C VAL A 13 -42.20 -9.97 -20.61
N PHE A 14 -42.46 -8.86 -19.91
CA PHE A 14 -43.76 -8.56 -19.32
C PHE A 14 -44.69 -8.00 -20.40
N ASN A 15 -45.58 -8.83 -20.94
CA ASN A 15 -46.54 -8.36 -21.93
C ASN A 15 -47.69 -7.63 -21.22
N CYS A 16 -47.56 -6.31 -21.09
CA CYS A 16 -48.67 -5.43 -20.73
C CYS A 16 -49.41 -5.02 -22.01
N SER A 17 -50.72 -5.25 -22.09
CA SER A 17 -51.51 -4.88 -23.26
C SER A 17 -52.23 -3.53 -23.14
N THR A 18 -51.91 -2.66 -22.18
CA THR A 18 -52.54 -1.32 -22.11
C THR A 18 -51.59 -0.22 -21.62
N THR A 19 -51.82 0.97 -22.15
CA THR A 19 -51.04 2.21 -22.12
C THR A 19 -50.93 2.91 -20.75
N LYS A 20 -50.55 2.20 -19.69
CA LYS A 20 -50.22 2.81 -18.39
C LYS A 20 -48.86 2.37 -17.86
N ASP A 21 -48.23 3.27 -17.12
CA ASP A 21 -46.98 3.05 -16.40
C ASP A 21 -47.08 1.81 -15.49
N LEU A 22 -46.06 0.94 -15.55
CA LEU A 22 -45.92 -0.23 -14.72
C LEU A 22 -45.14 0.14 -13.45
N TYR A 23 -45.83 0.29 -12.33
CA TYR A 23 -45.19 0.51 -11.03
C TYR A 23 -44.98 -0.83 -10.32
N VAL A 24 -43.73 -1.28 -10.20
CA VAL A 24 -43.33 -2.48 -9.46
C VAL A 24 -42.64 -2.04 -8.16
N TYR A 25 -43.24 -2.34 -7.01
CA TYR A 25 -42.66 -2.08 -5.70
C TYR A 25 -42.33 -3.41 -5.01
N GLY A 26 -41.06 -3.64 -4.69
CA GLY A 26 -40.62 -4.78 -3.88
C GLY A 26 -40.52 -6.14 -4.59
N ALA A 27 -40.34 -6.18 -5.91
CA ALA A 27 -40.15 -7.45 -6.63
C ALA A 27 -38.66 -7.82 -6.74
N THR A 28 -38.32 -9.05 -6.35
CA THR A 28 -37.02 -9.68 -6.63
C THR A 28 -37.21 -10.70 -7.74
N ILE A 29 -36.44 -10.57 -8.82
CA ILE A 29 -36.37 -11.56 -9.91
C ILE A 29 -35.08 -12.34 -9.72
N THR A 30 -35.19 -13.63 -9.41
CA THR A 30 -34.05 -14.52 -9.23
C THR A 30 -34.01 -15.52 -10.39
N TYR A 31 -32.85 -15.70 -11.02
CA TYR A 31 -32.64 -16.78 -11.98
C TYR A 31 -32.76 -18.12 -11.25
N LYS A 32 -33.49 -19.07 -11.83
CA LYS A 32 -33.64 -20.40 -11.23
C LYS A 32 -32.29 -21.12 -11.22
N ASP A 33 -31.54 -20.99 -12.30
CA ASP A 33 -30.26 -21.64 -12.51
C ASP A 33 -29.15 -20.60 -12.72
N ASP A 34 -27.92 -20.91 -12.30
CA ASP A 34 -26.71 -20.10 -12.52
C ASP A 34 -26.17 -20.23 -13.96
N ASP A 35 -25.09 -19.53 -14.29
CA ASP A 35 -24.45 -19.56 -15.62
C ASP A 35 -23.93 -20.97 -16.01
N ALA A 36 -23.85 -21.91 -15.06
CA ALA A 36 -23.47 -23.31 -15.26
C ALA A 36 -24.67 -24.27 -15.29
N GLY A 37 -25.91 -23.76 -15.19
CA GLY A 37 -27.15 -24.55 -15.20
C GLY A 37 -27.47 -25.26 -13.90
N LYS A 38 -26.85 -24.87 -12.77
CA LYS A 38 -27.16 -25.39 -11.43
C LYS A 38 -28.19 -24.51 -10.73
N LEU A 39 -29.02 -25.09 -9.84
CA LEU A 39 -29.98 -24.32 -9.06
C LEU A 39 -29.27 -23.21 -8.27
N SER A 40 -29.67 -21.95 -8.45
CA SER A 40 -29.13 -20.82 -7.71
C SER A 40 -29.60 -20.87 -6.25
N LEU A 41 -28.67 -20.90 -5.30
CA LEU A 41 -28.98 -21.08 -3.87
C LEU A 41 -29.05 -19.76 -3.11
N ASN A 42 -30.19 -19.52 -2.45
CA ASN A 42 -30.39 -18.38 -1.56
C ASN A 42 -29.42 -18.45 -0.38
N GLU A 43 -29.06 -17.27 0.14
CA GLU A 43 -28.27 -17.15 1.36
C GLU A 43 -28.89 -17.95 2.51
N VAL A 44 -28.02 -18.40 3.41
CA VAL A 44 -28.40 -19.21 4.56
C VAL A 44 -28.07 -18.39 5.79
N SER A 45 -29.10 -17.97 6.53
CA SER A 45 -28.88 -17.22 7.75
C SER A 45 -28.34 -18.12 8.85
N ASP A 46 -27.49 -17.54 9.69
CA ASP A 46 -26.81 -18.24 10.77
C ASP A 46 -27.81 -18.81 11.78
N PRO A 47 -27.61 -20.07 12.23
CA PRO A 47 -28.37 -20.58 13.35
C PRO A 47 -28.05 -19.78 14.62
N THR A 48 -28.96 -19.81 15.58
CA THR A 48 -28.77 -19.15 16.87
C THR A 48 -28.60 -20.20 17.97
N ILE A 49 -27.72 -19.92 18.93
CA ILE A 49 -27.52 -20.73 20.13
C ILE A 49 -28.04 -19.92 21.31
N THR A 50 -28.98 -20.48 22.06
CA THR A 50 -29.56 -19.79 23.23
C THR A 50 -29.50 -20.70 24.44
N LEU A 51 -28.99 -20.20 25.57
CA LEU A 51 -29.02 -20.92 26.84
C LEU A 51 -30.48 -21.11 27.28
N ASN A 52 -30.85 -22.32 27.69
CA ASN A 52 -32.19 -22.59 28.21
C ASN A 52 -32.23 -22.31 29.71
N SER A 53 -33.38 -21.83 30.19
CA SER A 53 -33.68 -21.65 31.62
C SER A 53 -33.66 -22.96 32.42
N THR A 54 -33.72 -24.11 31.75
CA THR A 54 -33.61 -25.44 32.35
C THR A 54 -32.16 -25.88 32.60
N THR A 55 -31.17 -25.06 32.27
CA THR A 55 -29.75 -25.35 32.56
C THR A 55 -29.53 -25.42 34.07
N THR A 56 -28.78 -26.42 34.51
CA THR A 56 -28.37 -26.61 35.91
C THR A 56 -26.85 -26.66 36.03
N THR A 57 -26.36 -26.76 37.25
CA THR A 57 -24.93 -26.90 37.57
C THR A 57 -24.33 -28.22 37.10
N GLU A 58 -25.15 -29.22 36.83
CA GLU A 58 -24.74 -30.57 36.38
C GLU A 58 -25.07 -30.80 34.90
N LYS A 59 -26.05 -30.06 34.35
CA LYS A 59 -26.51 -30.22 32.97
C LYS A 59 -26.61 -28.89 32.24
N LEU A 60 -25.80 -28.71 31.21
CA LEU A 60 -25.92 -27.61 30.27
C LEU A 60 -27.09 -27.89 29.34
N SER A 61 -28.05 -26.96 29.24
CA SER A 61 -29.15 -27.05 28.28
C SER A 61 -29.18 -25.81 27.39
N PHE A 62 -29.07 -25.99 26.08
CA PHE A 62 -29.18 -24.89 25.13
C PHE A 62 -30.05 -25.29 23.95
N THR A 63 -30.62 -24.30 23.28
CA THR A 63 -31.42 -24.50 22.07
C THR A 63 -30.66 -23.97 20.88
N ILE A 64 -30.54 -24.82 19.87
CA ILE A 64 -30.09 -24.42 18.54
C ILE A 64 -31.33 -24.22 17.69
N ASN A 65 -31.45 -23.02 17.12
CA ASN A 65 -32.54 -22.66 16.23
C ASN A 65 -31.98 -22.33 14.85
N GLN A 66 -32.30 -23.17 13.87
CA GLN A 66 -32.00 -22.96 12.46
C GLN A 66 -32.94 -21.87 11.91
N THR A 67 -32.38 -20.77 11.44
CA THR A 67 -33.13 -19.54 11.09
C THR A 67 -33.36 -19.38 9.58
N ALA A 68 -32.57 -20.07 8.75
CA ALA A 68 -32.65 -19.98 7.29
C ALA A 68 -34.04 -20.32 6.74
N LYS A 69 -34.49 -19.50 5.78
CA LYS A 69 -35.77 -19.73 5.10
C LYS A 69 -35.69 -20.93 4.16
N THR A 70 -36.80 -21.63 3.98
CA THR A 70 -36.89 -22.71 2.99
C THR A 70 -36.79 -22.16 1.56
N GLN A 71 -36.23 -22.97 0.67
CA GLN A 71 -36.21 -22.72 -0.77
C GLN A 71 -36.69 -24.00 -1.46
N ALA A 72 -37.53 -23.87 -2.48
CA ALA A 72 -38.04 -25.02 -3.22
C ALA A 72 -36.89 -25.82 -3.84
N SER A 73 -37.01 -27.15 -3.85
CA SER A 73 -35.99 -28.08 -4.36
C SER A 73 -34.65 -28.01 -3.61
N THR A 74 -34.67 -27.60 -2.34
CA THR A 74 -33.50 -27.64 -1.46
C THR A 74 -33.88 -28.18 -0.09
N SER A 75 -32.89 -28.74 0.59
CA SER A 75 -32.96 -29.18 1.97
C SER A 75 -32.03 -28.34 2.85
N LEU A 76 -32.40 -28.19 4.12
CA LEU A 76 -31.60 -27.49 5.13
C LEU A 76 -31.08 -28.51 6.13
N GLU A 77 -29.77 -28.54 6.32
CA GLU A 77 -29.08 -29.40 7.26
C GLU A 77 -28.33 -28.55 8.26
N THR A 78 -28.62 -28.68 9.54
CA THR A 78 -27.87 -27.97 10.59
C THR A 78 -27.07 -28.97 11.38
N TYR A 79 -25.84 -28.61 11.72
CA TYR A 79 -24.97 -29.46 12.53
C TYR A 79 -24.34 -28.65 13.64
N TYR A 80 -23.96 -29.32 14.73
CA TYR A 80 -23.35 -28.68 15.89
C TYR A 80 -22.33 -29.58 16.59
N THR A 81 -21.47 -28.95 17.39
CA THR A 81 -20.50 -29.59 18.28
C THR A 81 -20.55 -28.90 19.64
N THR A 82 -20.10 -29.57 20.69
CA THR A 82 -20.07 -29.03 22.07
C THR A 82 -18.68 -29.02 22.69
N ASP A 83 -17.68 -29.56 22.00
CA ASP A 83 -16.27 -29.56 22.38
C ASP A 83 -15.49 -28.41 21.73
N GLY A 84 -16.20 -27.47 21.09
CA GLY A 84 -15.60 -26.37 20.33
C GLY A 84 -14.99 -26.78 18.98
N SER A 85 -15.03 -28.05 18.58
CA SER A 85 -14.54 -28.47 17.26
C SER A 85 -15.43 -27.94 16.12
N ASN A 86 -14.98 -27.97 14.85
CA ASN A 86 -15.76 -27.42 13.73
C ASN A 86 -16.91 -28.36 13.34
N PRO A 87 -18.20 -28.01 13.51
CA PRO A 87 -19.30 -28.86 13.08
C PRO A 87 -19.42 -28.98 11.56
N ASN A 88 -18.80 -28.07 10.78
CA ASN A 88 -18.83 -28.11 9.31
C ASN A 88 -17.91 -29.18 8.72
N ASP A 89 -16.84 -29.53 9.43
CA ASP A 89 -15.93 -30.60 9.02
C ASP A 89 -16.67 -31.95 8.96
N THR A 90 -16.72 -32.57 7.78
CA THR A 90 -17.40 -33.85 7.57
C THR A 90 -16.67 -35.03 8.21
N GLU A 91 -15.38 -34.89 8.51
CA GLU A 91 -14.59 -35.91 9.21
C GLU A 91 -14.69 -35.80 10.74
N ASN A 92 -15.25 -34.68 11.23
CA ASN A 92 -15.41 -34.45 12.65
C ASN A 92 -16.42 -35.41 13.27
N LYS A 93 -15.91 -36.41 14.00
CA LYS A 93 -16.71 -37.42 14.70
C LYS A 93 -17.54 -36.87 15.87
N SER A 94 -17.23 -35.66 16.34
CA SER A 94 -17.97 -34.97 17.40
C SER A 94 -19.18 -34.19 16.86
N ARG A 95 -19.33 -34.00 15.54
CA ARG A 95 -20.47 -33.26 14.99
C ARG A 95 -21.75 -34.06 15.12
N VAL A 96 -22.84 -33.37 15.46
CA VAL A 96 -24.17 -33.93 15.58
C VAL A 96 -25.10 -33.19 14.63
N LYS A 97 -25.89 -33.93 13.84
CA LYS A 97 -26.93 -33.34 12.97
C LYS A 97 -28.15 -32.96 13.81
N LEU A 98 -28.71 -31.79 13.54
CA LEU A 98 -30.00 -31.39 14.09
C LEU A 98 -31.09 -32.32 13.54
N THR A 99 -31.87 -32.95 14.42
CA THR A 99 -32.98 -33.85 14.08
C THR A 99 -34.34 -33.16 14.12
N GLN A 100 -34.41 -32.00 14.76
CA GLN A 100 -35.60 -31.16 14.86
C GLN A 100 -35.20 -29.68 14.86
N ASN A 101 -36.12 -28.78 14.53
CA ASN A 101 -35.84 -27.35 14.57
C ASN A 101 -37.03 -26.61 15.22
N PRO A 102 -36.82 -25.83 16.30
CA PRO A 102 -35.60 -25.74 17.10
C PRO A 102 -35.27 -27.05 17.84
N GLN A 103 -33.99 -27.30 18.14
CA GLN A 103 -33.56 -28.46 18.95
C GLN A 103 -32.91 -28.02 20.25
N THR A 104 -33.46 -28.50 21.36
CA THR A 104 -32.82 -28.46 22.66
C THR A 104 -31.79 -29.58 22.78
N VAL A 105 -30.57 -29.22 23.15
CA VAL A 105 -29.46 -30.12 23.45
C VAL A 105 -29.17 -30.03 24.93
N THR A 106 -28.97 -31.18 25.57
CA THR A 106 -28.57 -31.27 26.98
C THR A 106 -27.32 -32.12 27.09
N ILE A 107 -26.29 -31.60 27.75
CA ILE A 107 -25.05 -32.33 28.03
C ILE A 107 -24.68 -32.20 29.51
N ASP A 108 -23.96 -33.19 30.01
CA ASP A 108 -23.40 -33.10 31.36
C ASP A 108 -22.17 -32.16 31.33
N TRP A 109 -22.04 -31.34 32.36
CA TRP A 109 -20.89 -30.45 32.55
C TRP A 109 -20.61 -30.28 34.05
N VAL A 110 -19.36 -29.98 34.41
CA VAL A 110 -18.95 -29.82 35.81
C VAL A 110 -18.55 -28.38 36.10
N LYS A 111 -18.65 -28.00 37.38
CA LYS A 111 -18.30 -26.66 37.87
C LYS A 111 -16.90 -26.25 37.40
N GLY A 112 -16.77 -25.04 36.86
CA GLY A 112 -15.52 -24.49 36.36
C GLY A 112 -15.17 -24.88 34.93
N ASN A 113 -15.91 -25.79 34.30
CA ASN A 113 -15.71 -26.10 32.88
C ASN A 113 -16.32 -25.03 31.98
N THR A 114 -15.66 -24.78 30.86
CA THR A 114 -16.21 -24.07 29.72
C THR A 114 -16.61 -25.06 28.64
N VAL A 115 -17.80 -24.88 28.07
CA VAL A 115 -18.32 -25.63 26.92
C VAL A 115 -18.46 -24.65 25.77
N THR A 116 -17.80 -24.94 24.65
CA THR A 116 -17.91 -24.14 23.43
C THR A 116 -18.83 -24.85 22.46
N VAL A 117 -20.00 -24.28 22.23
CA VAL A 117 -20.96 -24.78 21.24
C VAL A 117 -20.72 -24.06 19.92
N ARG A 118 -20.62 -24.82 18.84
CA ARG A 118 -20.54 -24.29 17.48
C ARG A 118 -21.64 -24.89 16.64
N THR A 119 -22.27 -24.12 15.76
CA THR A 119 -23.28 -24.62 14.81
C THR A 119 -23.29 -23.80 13.52
N PHE A 120 -23.70 -24.45 12.43
CA PHE A 120 -23.93 -23.82 11.14
C PHE A 120 -25.08 -24.52 10.42
N THR A 121 -25.69 -23.84 9.45
CA THR A 121 -26.72 -24.40 8.59
C THR A 121 -26.22 -24.48 7.14
N LYS A 122 -26.48 -25.61 6.49
CA LYS A 122 -26.18 -25.90 5.10
C LYS A 122 -27.46 -26.03 4.30
N ARG A 123 -27.59 -25.30 3.19
CA ARG A 123 -28.63 -25.50 2.17
C ARG A 123 -28.07 -26.36 1.06
N VAL A 124 -28.73 -27.45 0.74
CA VAL A 124 -28.30 -28.42 -0.27
C VAL A 124 -29.37 -28.49 -1.36
N ASP A 125 -28.95 -28.46 -2.62
CA ASP A 125 -29.81 -28.78 -3.75
C ASP A 125 -30.21 -30.26 -3.70
N ASP A 126 -31.51 -30.53 -3.73
CA ASP A 126 -32.02 -31.91 -3.63
C ASP A 126 -31.63 -32.79 -4.84
N SER A 127 -31.26 -32.16 -5.96
CA SER A 127 -30.85 -32.84 -7.20
C SER A 127 -29.34 -32.98 -7.37
N ASP A 128 -28.55 -32.15 -6.69
CA ASP A 128 -27.08 -32.19 -6.69
C ASP A 128 -26.54 -31.88 -5.29
N ALA A 129 -26.21 -32.93 -4.52
CA ALA A 129 -25.66 -32.76 -3.18
C ALA A 129 -24.32 -31.99 -3.12
N LYS A 130 -23.64 -31.80 -4.27
CA LYS A 130 -22.43 -30.97 -4.38
C LYS A 130 -22.74 -29.49 -4.62
N ASN A 131 -23.97 -29.14 -5.00
CA ASN A 131 -24.45 -27.77 -5.06
C ASN A 131 -25.06 -27.40 -3.71
N TYR A 132 -24.31 -26.64 -2.91
CA TYR A 132 -24.75 -26.23 -1.58
C TYR A 132 -24.24 -24.83 -1.22
N ARG A 133 -24.90 -24.22 -0.24
CA ARG A 133 -24.51 -22.95 0.38
C ARG A 133 -24.58 -23.08 1.90
N GLU A 134 -23.65 -22.45 2.61
CA GLU A 134 -23.52 -22.56 4.07
C GLU A 134 -23.74 -21.19 4.72
N SER A 135 -24.22 -21.19 5.96
CA SER A 135 -24.25 -20.00 6.81
C SER A 135 -22.88 -19.75 7.43
N ALA A 136 -22.67 -18.57 8.01
CA ALA A 136 -21.56 -18.40 8.93
C ALA A 136 -21.77 -19.26 10.19
N MET A 137 -20.66 -19.50 10.90
CA MET A 137 -20.65 -20.33 12.09
C MET A 137 -21.01 -19.52 13.33
N ALA A 138 -22.14 -19.87 13.96
CA ALA A 138 -22.47 -19.35 15.27
C ALA A 138 -21.67 -20.09 16.34
N THR A 139 -20.98 -19.34 17.20
CA THR A 139 -20.23 -19.87 18.34
C THR A 139 -20.77 -19.24 19.63
N GLN A 140 -21.01 -20.07 20.64
CA GLN A 140 -21.38 -19.63 21.97
C GLN A 140 -20.58 -20.43 23.00
N GLU A 141 -19.90 -19.71 23.89
CA GLU A 141 -19.24 -20.32 25.06
C GLU A 141 -20.15 -20.22 26.27
N PHE A 142 -20.19 -21.30 27.04
CA PHE A 142 -20.89 -21.38 28.31
C PHE A 142 -19.90 -21.77 29.40
N SER A 143 -19.81 -20.98 30.47
CA SER A 143 -18.87 -21.24 31.58
C SER A 143 -19.62 -21.61 32.85
N ASN A 144 -19.49 -22.85 33.29
CA ASN A 144 -20.25 -23.38 34.43
C ASN A 144 -19.84 -22.71 35.75
N THR A 145 -20.78 -22.01 36.37
CA THR A 145 -20.56 -21.33 37.65
C THR A 145 -20.64 -22.26 38.87
N GLY A 146 -21.27 -23.43 38.72
CA GLY A 146 -21.68 -24.28 39.83
C GLY A 146 -22.78 -23.67 40.71
N SER A 147 -23.49 -22.64 40.24
CA SER A 147 -24.60 -22.00 40.95
C SER A 147 -25.94 -22.25 40.25
N THR A 148 -26.98 -22.53 41.04
CA THR A 148 -28.36 -22.63 40.57
C THR A 148 -28.99 -21.27 40.26
N GLU A 149 -28.39 -20.17 40.71
CA GLU A 149 -28.88 -18.81 40.46
C GLU A 149 -28.48 -18.29 39.07
N LEU A 150 -27.32 -18.69 38.57
CA LEU A 150 -26.83 -18.36 37.23
C LEU A 150 -25.90 -19.47 36.79
N ALA A 151 -26.36 -20.39 35.95
CA ALA A 151 -25.58 -21.59 35.63
C ALA A 151 -24.40 -21.34 34.67
N SER A 152 -24.48 -20.30 33.82
CA SER A 152 -23.43 -19.89 32.88
C SER A 152 -23.19 -18.38 32.94
N VAL A 153 -21.94 -17.94 32.76
CA VAL A 153 -21.60 -16.52 32.55
C VAL A 153 -21.34 -16.27 31.06
N ASP A 154 -22.14 -15.39 30.46
CA ASP A 154 -21.97 -14.95 29.07
C ASP A 154 -21.00 -13.77 29.00
N ALA A 155 -20.35 -13.58 27.85
CA ALA A 155 -19.52 -12.40 27.63
C ALA A 155 -20.39 -11.15 27.40
N PRO A 156 -19.98 -9.98 27.91
CA PRO A 156 -20.69 -8.73 27.64
C PRO A 156 -20.56 -8.34 26.16
N GLU A 157 -21.46 -7.46 25.72
CA GLU A 157 -21.51 -6.90 24.38
C GLU A 157 -21.03 -5.44 24.38
N ILE A 158 -20.19 -5.06 23.42
CA ILE A 158 -19.70 -3.69 23.22
C ILE A 158 -20.28 -3.15 21.90
N THR A 159 -20.97 -2.01 21.95
CA THR A 159 -21.60 -1.38 20.77
C THR A 159 -21.31 0.13 20.65
N PRO A 160 -21.06 0.69 19.45
CA PRO A 160 -20.86 -0.03 18.18
C PRO A 160 -19.61 -0.91 18.23
N GLY A 161 -19.45 -1.84 17.29
CA GLY A 161 -18.18 -2.55 17.15
C GLY A 161 -17.02 -1.57 16.91
N GLY A 162 -15.77 -2.05 16.98
CA GLY A 162 -14.61 -1.20 16.71
C GLY A 162 -14.74 -0.48 15.37
N GLU A 163 -14.49 0.83 15.33
CA GLU A 163 -14.72 1.67 14.15
C GLU A 163 -13.73 2.83 14.11
N ALA A 164 -13.48 3.39 12.93
CA ALA A 164 -12.76 4.65 12.79
C ALA A 164 -13.72 5.77 12.39
N VAL A 165 -13.86 6.76 13.28
CA VAL A 165 -14.82 7.86 13.15
C VAL A 165 -14.12 9.20 13.23
N VAL A 166 -14.53 10.13 12.37
CA VAL A 166 -14.10 11.52 12.44
C VAL A 166 -15.03 12.24 13.42
N ALA A 167 -14.66 12.23 14.69
CA ALA A 167 -15.44 12.83 15.77
C ALA A 167 -14.54 13.20 16.94
N SER A 168 -14.92 14.25 17.68
CA SER A 168 -14.25 14.63 18.94
C SER A 168 -14.48 13.63 20.07
N SER A 169 -15.56 12.85 19.96
CA SER A 169 -15.93 11.83 20.94
C SER A 169 -16.78 10.74 20.30
N LEU A 170 -16.77 9.55 20.89
CA LEU A 170 -17.62 8.43 20.53
C LEU A 170 -18.20 7.81 21.80
N ASP A 171 -19.53 7.64 21.83
CA ASP A 171 -20.19 6.92 22.89
C ASP A 171 -20.22 5.42 22.59
N VAL A 172 -19.63 4.64 23.49
CA VAL A 172 -19.58 3.18 23.44
C VAL A 172 -20.40 2.62 24.59
N LYS A 173 -21.26 1.64 24.32
CA LYS A 173 -22.10 0.99 25.32
C LYS A 173 -21.60 -0.42 25.61
N ILE A 174 -21.44 -0.71 26.89
CA ILE A 174 -21.23 -2.06 27.41
C ILE A 174 -22.57 -2.53 27.97
N SER A 175 -23.03 -3.69 27.52
CA SER A 175 -24.26 -4.33 27.99
C SER A 175 -24.03 -5.80 28.26
N ASP A 176 -24.83 -6.37 29.16
CA ASP A 176 -24.82 -7.80 29.44
C ASP A 176 -26.27 -8.27 29.55
N LYS A 177 -26.63 -9.34 28.81
CA LYS A 177 -28.01 -9.84 28.72
C LYS A 177 -28.44 -10.58 29.99
N GLN A 178 -27.49 -11.06 30.79
CA GLN A 178 -27.73 -11.81 32.03
C GLN A 178 -27.78 -10.88 33.25
N TRP A 179 -27.23 -9.67 33.14
CA TRP A 179 -27.24 -8.69 34.22
C TRP A 179 -28.65 -8.17 34.55
N THR A 180 -29.04 -8.28 35.82
CA THR A 180 -30.31 -7.80 36.36
C THR A 180 -30.09 -7.22 37.75
N SER A 181 -31.02 -6.38 38.24
CA SER A 181 -30.94 -5.80 39.60
C SER A 181 -30.81 -6.86 40.71
N THR A 182 -31.42 -8.03 40.52
CA THR A 182 -31.35 -9.16 41.48
C THR A 182 -29.99 -9.86 41.48
N LEU A 183 -29.29 -9.89 40.33
CA LEU A 183 -27.97 -10.51 40.19
C LEU A 183 -26.81 -9.53 40.37
N ALA A 184 -27.08 -8.22 40.48
CA ALA A 184 -26.04 -7.18 40.46
C ALA A 184 -24.96 -7.34 41.56
N ASP A 185 -25.30 -7.92 42.71
CA ASP A 185 -24.33 -8.17 43.79
C ASP A 185 -23.38 -9.34 43.50
N LYS A 186 -23.77 -10.24 42.58
CA LYS A 186 -23.05 -11.50 42.27
C LYS A 186 -22.46 -11.53 40.87
N LEU A 187 -23.17 -10.99 39.88
CA LEU A 187 -22.72 -10.85 38.49
C LEU A 187 -22.25 -9.42 38.25
N LYS A 188 -20.93 -9.27 38.12
CA LYS A 188 -20.26 -7.99 37.93
C LYS A 188 -19.60 -7.96 36.58
N VAL A 189 -19.79 -6.87 35.84
CA VAL A 189 -19.06 -6.62 34.59
C VAL A 189 -17.88 -5.74 34.89
N TYR A 190 -16.71 -6.13 34.41
CA TYR A 190 -15.49 -5.36 34.50
C TYR A 190 -15.11 -4.88 33.11
N TYR A 191 -14.66 -3.64 33.02
CA TYR A 191 -14.20 -3.03 31.79
C TYR A 191 -12.85 -2.36 31.98
N ALA A 192 -12.10 -2.24 30.88
CA ALA A 192 -10.87 -1.47 30.83
C ALA A 192 -10.91 -0.56 29.60
N ILE A 193 -10.41 0.66 29.75
CA ILE A 193 -10.19 1.60 28.65
C ILE A 193 -8.70 1.80 28.53
N GLU A 194 -8.16 1.45 27.37
CA GLU A 194 -6.76 1.65 27.02
C GLU A 194 -6.70 2.87 26.10
N GLU A 195 -6.63 4.07 26.71
CA GLU A 195 -6.51 5.32 25.98
C GLU A 195 -5.17 5.42 25.25
N GLY A 196 -5.19 5.90 24.01
CA GLY A 196 -3.97 6.10 23.23
C GLY A 196 -3.39 4.79 22.71
N SER A 197 -4.20 3.76 22.44
CA SER A 197 -3.74 2.53 21.77
C SER A 197 -3.31 2.72 20.30
N ASN A 198 -3.13 3.97 19.87
CA ASN A 198 -2.17 4.29 18.83
C ASN A 198 -0.80 4.53 19.52
N TYR A 199 0.22 3.70 19.23
CA TYR A 199 1.65 3.93 19.52
C TYR A 199 2.29 3.35 20.79
N GLY A 200 1.82 2.20 21.31
CA GLY A 200 2.64 1.49 22.30
C GLY A 200 2.06 0.17 22.77
N ASN A 201 2.95 -0.77 23.07
CA ASN A 201 2.64 -2.06 23.69
C ASN A 201 2.00 -1.84 25.07
N VAL A 202 0.67 -1.73 25.13
CA VAL A 202 -0.05 -1.76 26.41
C VAL A 202 0.11 -3.16 26.99
N THR A 203 0.95 -3.28 28.01
CA THR A 203 1.33 -4.57 28.63
C THR A 203 0.38 -5.02 29.73
N THR A 204 -0.49 -4.13 30.25
CA THR A 204 -1.49 -4.45 31.29
C THR A 204 -2.71 -3.53 31.25
N SER A 205 -3.92 -4.09 31.28
CA SER A 205 -5.19 -3.35 31.40
C SER A 205 -5.54 -3.08 32.86
N THR A 206 -6.00 -1.86 33.19
CA THR A 206 -6.58 -1.56 34.50
C THR A 206 -8.09 -1.79 34.44
N TRP A 207 -8.58 -2.79 35.18
CA TRP A 207 -9.99 -3.19 35.18
C TRP A 207 -10.81 -2.43 36.22
N THR A 208 -11.96 -1.93 35.80
CA THR A 208 -12.93 -1.19 36.62
C THR A 208 -14.26 -1.93 36.62
N GLU A 209 -14.91 -2.05 37.78
CA GLU A 209 -16.27 -2.61 37.87
C GLU A 209 -17.28 -1.61 37.32
N ALA A 210 -18.17 -2.06 36.43
CA ALA A 210 -19.30 -1.29 35.95
C ALA A 210 -20.34 -1.14 37.07
N THR A 211 -20.62 0.10 37.49
CA THR A 211 -21.59 0.38 38.57
C THR A 211 -23.04 0.15 38.17
N GLY A 212 -23.31 -0.13 36.89
CA GLY A 212 -24.62 -0.47 36.34
C GLY A 212 -24.56 -0.68 34.83
N LEU A 213 -25.56 -1.37 34.26
CA LEU A 213 -25.65 -1.65 32.83
C LEU A 213 -27.02 -1.24 32.23
N PRO A 214 -27.08 -0.85 30.95
CA PRO A 214 -25.93 -0.65 30.05
C PRO A 214 -25.06 0.54 30.49
N LEU A 215 -23.75 0.35 30.51
CA LEU A 215 -22.78 1.39 30.83
C LEU A 215 -22.44 2.14 29.55
N THR A 216 -22.60 3.46 29.53
CA THR A 216 -22.12 4.30 28.41
C THR A 216 -20.77 4.90 28.77
N LEU A 217 -19.79 4.67 27.93
CA LEU A 217 -18.44 5.22 27.99
C LEU A 217 -18.27 6.23 26.87
N THR A 218 -17.99 7.49 27.22
CA THR A 218 -17.64 8.51 26.23
C THR A 218 -16.13 8.50 26.01
N LEU A 219 -15.71 7.98 24.86
CA LEU A 219 -14.32 8.01 24.42
C LEU A 219 -14.03 9.38 23.81
N ASN A 220 -12.96 10.04 24.25
CA ASN A 220 -12.53 11.34 23.70
C ASN A 220 -11.18 11.23 22.95
N LYS A 221 -10.64 10.00 22.86
CA LYS A 221 -9.40 9.66 22.19
C LYS A 221 -9.53 8.27 21.57
N THR A 222 -8.69 7.97 20.59
CA THR A 222 -8.48 6.59 20.13
C THR A 222 -8.20 5.69 21.33
N SER A 223 -9.00 4.63 21.46
CA SER A 223 -8.97 3.77 22.63
C SER A 223 -9.35 2.33 22.27
N THR A 224 -8.83 1.39 23.03
CA THR A 224 -9.35 0.01 23.04
C THR A 224 -10.19 -0.19 24.31
N VAL A 225 -11.43 -0.61 24.13
CA VAL A 225 -12.35 -0.95 25.22
C VAL A 225 -12.41 -2.47 25.33
N LYS A 226 -12.12 -2.97 26.53
CA LYS A 226 -12.21 -4.40 26.86
C LYS A 226 -13.27 -4.61 27.93
N ALA A 227 -13.99 -5.74 27.88
CA ALA A 227 -14.97 -6.09 28.89
C ALA A 227 -15.04 -7.61 29.13
N TYR A 228 -15.29 -8.01 30.38
CA TYR A 228 -15.68 -9.37 30.73
C TYR A 228 -16.69 -9.35 31.88
N ALA A 229 -17.48 -10.42 32.01
CA ALA A 229 -18.37 -10.63 33.14
C ALA A 229 -17.76 -11.64 34.13
N GLU A 230 -17.95 -11.41 35.43
CA GLU A 230 -17.54 -12.32 36.50
C GLU A 230 -18.72 -12.56 37.43
N TYR A 231 -19.03 -13.82 37.63
CA TYR A 231 -20.04 -14.26 38.59
C TYR A 231 -19.37 -14.83 39.84
N THR A 232 -19.80 -14.38 41.02
CA THR A 232 -19.38 -14.91 42.32
C THR A 232 -20.49 -15.78 42.91
N ALA A 233 -20.23 -17.08 43.03
CA ALA A 233 -21.15 -18.03 43.64
C ALA A 233 -21.22 -17.85 45.17
N SER A 234 -22.23 -18.43 45.81
CA SER A 234 -22.45 -18.33 47.27
C SER A 234 -21.31 -18.94 48.10
N ASP A 235 -20.49 -19.82 47.51
CA ASP A 235 -19.27 -20.37 48.12
C ASP A 235 -18.02 -19.50 47.91
N GLY A 236 -18.17 -18.33 47.28
CA GLY A 236 -17.11 -17.36 47.02
C GLY A 236 -16.28 -17.65 45.76
N GLN A 237 -16.50 -18.74 45.03
CA GLN A 237 -15.80 -18.98 43.77
C GLN A 237 -16.25 -18.01 42.68
N LYS A 238 -15.30 -17.63 41.83
CA LYS A 238 -15.48 -16.70 40.72
C LYS A 238 -15.34 -17.43 39.38
N THR A 239 -16.30 -17.22 38.50
CA THR A 239 -16.27 -17.70 37.11
C THR A 239 -16.31 -16.50 36.18
N LYS A 240 -15.38 -16.46 35.20
CA LYS A 240 -15.27 -15.37 34.23
C LYS A 240 -15.77 -15.80 32.86
N SER A 241 -16.39 -14.88 32.13
CA SER A 241 -16.65 -15.01 30.70
C SER A 241 -15.36 -14.86 29.88
N ALA A 242 -15.44 -15.11 28.57
CA ALA A 242 -14.45 -14.61 27.62
C ALA A 242 -14.37 -13.07 27.68
N THR A 243 -13.19 -12.52 27.38
CA THR A 243 -12.99 -11.07 27.26
C THR A 243 -13.32 -10.61 25.84
N VAL A 244 -14.22 -9.64 25.71
CA VAL A 244 -14.46 -8.93 24.45
C VAL A 244 -13.58 -7.68 24.37
N SER A 245 -13.18 -7.30 23.16
CA SER A 245 -12.28 -6.17 22.91
C SER A 245 -12.69 -5.46 21.62
N CYS A 246 -12.81 -4.13 21.66
CA CYS A 246 -13.11 -3.28 20.50
C CYS A 246 -12.16 -2.07 20.49
N THR A 247 -11.52 -1.80 19.36
CA THR A 247 -10.63 -0.65 19.18
C THR A 247 -11.32 0.41 18.32
N TYR A 248 -11.27 1.66 18.78
CA TYR A 248 -11.89 2.81 18.13
C TYR A 248 -10.84 3.85 17.77
N PHE A 249 -10.85 4.31 16.52
CA PHE A 249 -9.97 5.38 16.07
C PHE A 249 -10.76 6.67 15.99
N LEU A 250 -10.50 7.59 16.91
CA LEU A 250 -11.08 8.92 16.87
C LEU A 250 -10.16 9.81 16.04
N LEU A 251 -10.63 10.13 14.85
CA LEU A 251 -9.89 10.89 13.85
C LEU A 251 -10.24 12.37 13.98
N ASN A 252 -9.21 13.22 13.91
CA ASN A 252 -9.40 14.66 13.96
C ASN A 252 -9.76 15.17 12.56
N ASP A 253 -10.90 15.85 12.42
CA ASP A 253 -11.34 16.40 11.14
C ASP A 253 -10.32 17.39 10.56
N ILE A 254 -9.52 18.10 11.35
CA ILE A 254 -8.51 19.01 10.82
C ILE A 254 -7.42 18.24 10.05
N THR A 255 -7.03 17.07 10.56
CA THR A 255 -5.89 16.28 10.06
C THR A 255 -6.32 15.14 9.14
N THR A 256 -7.61 14.84 9.07
CA THR A 256 -8.13 13.65 8.39
C THR A 256 -8.86 14.00 7.09
N TYR A 257 -8.52 13.27 6.04
CA TYR A 257 -9.27 13.18 4.80
C TYR A 257 -9.87 11.78 4.67
N LEU A 258 -11.19 11.71 4.50
CA LEU A 258 -11.89 10.48 4.12
C LEU A 258 -12.56 10.68 2.76
N ASN A 259 -12.43 9.68 1.91
CA ASN A 259 -13.09 9.69 0.62
C ASN A 259 -14.60 9.39 0.77
N THR A 260 -15.44 10.22 0.16
CA THR A 260 -16.90 10.07 0.18
C THR A 260 -17.49 9.79 -1.21
N THR A 261 -16.68 9.94 -2.27
CA THR A 261 -17.11 9.72 -3.65
C THR A 261 -17.00 8.24 -4.03
N THR A 262 -17.72 7.84 -5.06
CA THR A 262 -17.66 6.47 -5.61
C THR A 262 -16.64 6.31 -6.73
N SER A 263 -16.01 7.40 -7.16
CA SER A 263 -15.03 7.40 -8.24
C SER A 263 -14.13 8.63 -8.17
N GLN A 264 -12.88 8.49 -8.59
CA GLN A 264 -11.92 9.58 -8.80
C GLN A 264 -11.13 9.35 -10.10
N ASN A 265 -10.70 10.42 -10.76
CA ASN A 265 -9.84 10.30 -11.93
C ASN A 265 -8.39 10.08 -11.50
N VAL A 266 -7.62 9.32 -12.29
CA VAL A 266 -6.16 9.25 -12.16
C VAL A 266 -5.57 10.67 -12.31
N GLY A 267 -4.66 11.04 -11.42
CA GLY A 267 -4.06 12.36 -11.29
C GLY A 267 -4.82 13.33 -10.37
N THR A 268 -5.98 12.95 -9.83
CA THR A 268 -6.72 13.79 -8.88
C THR A 268 -5.91 13.98 -7.60
N THR A 269 -5.85 15.21 -7.10
CA THR A 269 -5.17 15.55 -5.84
C THR A 269 -6.16 15.97 -4.77
N VAL A 270 -5.85 15.64 -3.52
CA VAL A 270 -6.60 16.09 -2.33
C VAL A 270 -5.61 16.58 -1.29
N GLY A 271 -5.97 17.63 -0.57
CA GLY A 271 -5.12 18.26 0.44
C GLY A 271 -5.76 18.23 1.82
N LYS A 272 -4.98 17.91 2.85
CA LYS A 272 -5.42 18.01 4.26
C LYS A 272 -4.22 18.26 5.18
N ASN A 273 -4.31 19.25 6.06
CA ASN A 273 -3.28 19.62 7.04
C ASN A 273 -1.83 19.71 6.49
N GLY A 274 -1.63 20.18 5.26
CA GLY A 274 -0.30 20.25 4.64
C GLY A 274 0.21 18.92 4.07
N MET A 275 -0.65 17.91 3.95
CA MET A 275 -0.40 16.72 3.13
C MET A 275 -1.15 16.87 1.80
N THR A 276 -0.45 16.65 0.69
CA THR A 276 -1.09 16.46 -0.62
C THR A 276 -1.03 14.98 -0.99
N MET A 277 -2.19 14.36 -1.19
CA MET A 277 -2.29 13.00 -1.75
C MET A 277 -2.72 13.09 -3.20
N THR A 278 -2.15 12.26 -4.07
CA THR A 278 -2.56 12.08 -5.47
C THR A 278 -3.01 10.65 -5.72
N PHE A 279 -4.18 10.49 -6.36
CA PHE A 279 -4.63 9.23 -6.97
C PHE A 279 -3.74 8.94 -8.18
N GLY A 280 -2.68 8.16 -7.98
CA GLY A 280 -1.60 7.97 -8.93
C GLY A 280 -1.88 6.92 -10.01
N GLY A 281 -1.00 6.89 -11.01
CA GLY A 281 -1.04 5.97 -12.14
C GLY A 281 -0.82 6.68 -13.48
N ILE A 282 -0.36 5.94 -14.49
CA ILE A 282 -0.49 6.36 -15.89
C ILE A 282 -1.93 6.07 -16.31
N LYS A 283 -2.63 7.12 -16.74
CA LYS A 283 -3.98 6.99 -17.28
C LYS A 283 -3.92 6.25 -18.62
N VAL A 284 -4.47 5.03 -18.66
CA VAL A 284 -4.66 4.26 -19.90
C VAL A 284 -6.15 4.29 -20.25
N GLY A 285 -6.51 4.97 -21.35
CA GLY A 285 -7.92 5.09 -21.77
C GLY A 285 -8.81 5.83 -20.76
N SER A 286 -9.97 5.26 -20.44
CA SER A 286 -10.98 5.81 -19.51
C SER A 286 -10.82 5.33 -18.06
N THR A 287 -9.66 4.77 -17.71
CA THR A 287 -9.36 4.24 -16.37
C THR A 287 -9.48 5.30 -15.27
N ASN A 288 -10.12 4.91 -14.17
CA ASN A 288 -10.41 5.73 -13.00
C ASN A 288 -10.28 4.90 -11.73
N PHE A 289 -10.17 5.57 -10.59
CA PHE A 289 -10.42 4.96 -9.30
C PHE A 289 -11.92 4.80 -9.09
N LYS A 290 -12.33 3.64 -8.58
CA LYS A 290 -13.73 3.31 -8.26
C LYS A 290 -13.83 2.81 -6.84
N ALA A 291 -14.96 3.07 -6.21
CA ALA A 291 -15.26 2.49 -4.93
C ALA A 291 -15.33 0.99 -5.09
N LEU A 292 -14.67 0.29 -4.16
CA LEU A 292 -15.05 -1.08 -3.89
C LEU A 292 -16.55 -1.05 -3.58
N SER A 293 -17.35 -1.70 -4.45
CA SER A 293 -18.66 -2.13 -4.01
C SER A 293 -18.38 -3.01 -2.81
N LYS A 294 -18.82 -2.60 -1.61
CA LYS A 294 -18.88 -3.52 -0.47
C LYS A 294 -19.49 -4.79 -1.04
N ASN A 295 -18.71 -5.85 -1.12
CA ASN A 295 -19.22 -7.10 -1.65
C ASN A 295 -20.24 -7.56 -0.62
N ASP A 296 -21.50 -7.18 -0.83
CA ASP A 296 -22.65 -7.76 -0.14
C ASP A 296 -22.75 -9.28 -0.44
N ASN A 297 -21.81 -9.85 -1.21
CA ASN A 297 -21.74 -11.25 -1.66
C ASN A 297 -20.47 -12.02 -1.21
N THR A 298 -19.66 -11.53 -0.26
CA THR A 298 -18.52 -12.31 0.28
C THR A 298 -18.56 -12.38 1.80
N ASP A 299 -18.84 -13.57 2.31
CA ASP A 299 -18.67 -13.98 3.71
C ASP A 299 -17.22 -13.79 4.24
N ALA A 300 -16.26 -13.54 3.34
CA ALA A 300 -14.87 -13.25 3.69
C ALA A 300 -14.66 -11.88 4.36
N ASN A 301 -15.52 -10.89 4.11
CA ASN A 301 -15.40 -9.55 4.69
C ASN A 301 -16.13 -9.42 6.05
N THR A 302 -17.01 -10.37 6.39
CA THR A 302 -17.89 -10.33 7.57
C THR A 302 -17.36 -11.06 8.80
N LEU A 303 -16.36 -11.94 8.66
CA LEU A 303 -15.71 -12.60 9.81
C LEU A 303 -14.61 -11.71 10.43
N GLY A 304 -15.04 -10.62 11.08
CA GLY A 304 -14.19 -9.86 12.02
C GLY A 304 -13.69 -8.48 11.58
N SER A 305 -14.02 -8.02 10.38
CA SER A 305 -13.64 -6.67 9.92
C SER A 305 -14.57 -5.58 10.49
N ILE A 306 -14.64 -5.43 11.81
CA ILE A 306 -15.32 -4.27 12.43
C ILE A 306 -14.56 -2.97 12.14
N HIS A 307 -13.22 -3.04 12.03
CA HIS A 307 -12.28 -1.94 11.75
C HIS A 307 -12.42 -1.28 10.35
N THR A 308 -13.64 -1.00 9.94
CA THR A 308 -13.94 -0.20 8.76
C THR A 308 -13.89 1.27 9.11
N VAL A 309 -13.23 2.04 8.27
CA VAL A 309 -13.32 3.51 8.31
C VAL A 309 -14.54 3.91 7.49
N SER A 310 -15.30 4.90 7.95
CA SER A 310 -16.55 5.34 7.29
C SER A 310 -16.38 5.87 5.85
N GLY A 311 -15.14 6.08 5.40
CA GLY A 311 -14.81 6.45 4.02
C GLY A 311 -15.04 5.31 3.02
N LYS A 312 -15.32 5.66 1.76
CA LYS A 312 -15.40 4.71 0.65
C LYS A 312 -13.99 4.37 0.16
N ALA A 313 -13.61 3.10 0.29
CA ALA A 313 -12.34 2.59 -0.21
C ALA A 313 -12.31 2.61 -1.75
N LEU A 314 -11.37 3.35 -2.34
CA LEU A 314 -11.20 3.41 -3.80
C LEU A 314 -9.97 2.62 -4.24
N TYR A 315 -10.13 1.80 -5.29
CA TYR A 315 -9.05 1.13 -6.00
C TYR A 315 -9.06 1.56 -7.46
N GLY A 316 -7.94 1.49 -8.18
CA GLY A 316 -7.96 1.84 -9.60
C GLY A 316 -8.38 0.67 -10.49
N THR A 317 -9.13 0.97 -11.54
CA THR A 317 -9.69 -0.05 -12.44
C THR A 317 -8.64 -0.79 -13.26
N ALA A 318 -7.42 -0.26 -13.36
CA ALA A 318 -6.30 -0.92 -14.01
C ALA A 318 -5.63 -1.98 -13.12
N ASP A 319 -5.80 -1.92 -11.79
CA ASP A 319 -5.28 -2.97 -10.88
C ASP A 319 -5.90 -4.33 -11.16
N VAL A 320 -7.10 -4.32 -11.78
CA VAL A 320 -7.87 -5.50 -12.19
C VAL A 320 -7.14 -6.30 -13.29
N GLU A 321 -6.15 -5.73 -13.97
CA GLU A 321 -5.40 -6.45 -15.02
C GLU A 321 -4.19 -7.22 -14.49
N SER A 322 -3.74 -6.94 -13.26
CA SER A 322 -2.63 -7.66 -12.62
C SER A 322 -3.04 -8.97 -11.94
N GLU A 323 -4.32 -9.15 -11.65
CA GLU A 323 -4.98 -10.43 -11.35
C GLU A 323 -6.39 -10.31 -11.94
N LEU A 324 -6.63 -10.87 -13.13
CA LEU A 324 -8.00 -10.95 -13.66
C LEU A 324 -8.87 -11.72 -12.66
N GLY A 325 -10.18 -11.50 -12.69
CA GLY A 325 -11.11 -12.14 -11.75
C GLY A 325 -11.17 -13.67 -11.80
N ASP A 326 -10.48 -14.32 -12.73
CA ASP A 326 -10.29 -15.77 -12.82
C ASP A 326 -8.89 -16.24 -12.38
N GLY A 327 -8.05 -15.31 -11.90
CA GLY A 327 -6.68 -15.53 -11.51
C GLY A 327 -5.75 -15.88 -12.67
N SER A 328 -6.06 -15.42 -13.90
CA SER A 328 -5.16 -15.46 -15.07
C SER A 328 -4.52 -14.09 -15.35
N ILE A 329 -3.39 -14.07 -16.07
CA ILE A 329 -2.75 -12.82 -16.54
C ILE A 329 -3.68 -12.16 -17.57
N GLY A 330 -3.92 -10.85 -17.42
CA GLY A 330 -4.42 -10.02 -18.52
C GLY A 330 -3.57 -10.24 -19.77
N LYS A 331 -4.18 -10.33 -20.96
CA LYS A 331 -3.58 -10.85 -22.22
C LYS A 331 -2.20 -10.32 -22.67
N ASN A 332 -1.57 -9.39 -21.96
CA ASN A 332 -0.22 -8.91 -22.20
C ASN A 332 0.61 -8.92 -20.90
N ASP A 333 1.51 -9.89 -20.80
CA ASP A 333 2.68 -10.05 -19.91
C ASP A 333 3.56 -8.80 -19.65
N LYS A 334 3.24 -7.63 -20.21
CA LYS A 334 4.07 -6.41 -20.18
C LYS A 334 3.57 -5.33 -19.21
N GLU A 335 2.56 -5.61 -18.39
CA GLU A 335 1.92 -4.60 -17.52
C GLU A 335 1.86 -4.97 -16.03
N GLU A 336 2.44 -6.10 -15.61
CA GLU A 336 2.57 -6.43 -14.19
C GLU A 336 3.51 -5.44 -13.48
N TYR A 337 3.00 -4.76 -12.45
CA TYR A 337 3.77 -3.80 -11.68
C TYR A 337 4.35 -4.44 -10.40
N PHE A 338 5.62 -4.14 -10.19
CA PHE A 338 6.49 -4.84 -9.27
C PHE A 338 7.40 -3.84 -8.55
N HIS A 339 7.56 -4.04 -7.24
CA HIS A 339 8.67 -3.44 -6.53
C HIS A 339 9.99 -3.93 -7.15
N CYS A 340 10.95 -3.04 -7.33
CA CYS A 340 12.29 -3.34 -7.88
C CYS A 340 12.36 -3.86 -9.33
N ARG A 341 11.25 -3.98 -10.07
CA ARG A 341 11.27 -4.39 -11.50
C ARG A 341 10.61 -3.33 -12.38
N ALA A 342 11.44 -2.53 -13.03
CA ALA A 342 10.99 -1.54 -14.01
C ALA A 342 10.36 -2.21 -15.24
N LEU A 343 9.31 -1.59 -15.79
CA LEU A 343 8.70 -2.03 -17.04
C LEU A 343 9.60 -1.68 -18.21
N SER A 344 9.90 -2.64 -19.08
CA SER A 344 10.75 -2.44 -20.27
C SER A 344 10.22 -1.41 -21.28
N GLN A 345 8.93 -1.07 -21.20
CA GLN A 345 8.28 -0.06 -22.06
C GLN A 345 8.36 1.36 -21.51
N LEU A 346 8.62 1.52 -20.21
CA LEU A 346 8.98 2.83 -19.66
C LEU A 346 10.48 2.95 -19.86
N HIS A 347 10.91 3.85 -20.75
CA HIS A 347 12.33 4.19 -20.94
C HIS A 347 12.99 4.82 -19.68
N GLU A 348 12.25 4.87 -18.56
CA GLU A 348 12.50 5.71 -17.38
C GLU A 348 12.61 4.83 -16.13
N ASN A 349 13.82 4.39 -15.78
CA ASN A 349 14.13 3.63 -14.56
C ASN A 349 14.07 4.54 -13.31
N THR A 350 12.87 5.01 -12.96
CA THR A 350 12.63 5.98 -11.89
C THR A 350 12.72 5.32 -10.51
N PHE A 351 13.92 4.86 -10.12
CA PHE A 351 14.20 4.20 -8.84
C PHE A 351 13.24 3.06 -8.45
N ALA A 352 12.71 2.32 -9.43
CA ALA A 352 11.68 1.31 -9.22
C ALA A 352 10.35 1.81 -8.61
N LEU A 353 10.08 3.12 -8.66
CA LEU A 353 8.82 3.71 -8.21
C LEU A 353 7.64 3.33 -9.09
N PRO A 354 6.42 3.26 -8.52
CA PRO A 354 5.22 2.94 -9.29
C PRO A 354 4.96 4.05 -10.28
N ALA A 355 4.69 3.71 -11.53
CA ALA A 355 4.29 4.65 -12.58
C ALA A 355 3.02 4.19 -13.30
N LYS A 356 2.88 2.89 -13.56
CA LYS A 356 1.63 2.24 -14.00
C LYS A 356 0.93 1.55 -12.82
N GLY A 357 -0.32 1.15 -13.02
CA GLY A 357 -1.17 0.61 -11.96
C GLY A 357 -1.63 1.69 -10.99
N SER A 358 -2.33 1.29 -9.94
CA SER A 358 -2.85 2.23 -8.95
C SER A 358 -1.94 2.32 -7.76
N PHE A 359 -1.62 3.55 -7.41
CA PHE A 359 -0.87 3.88 -6.22
C PHE A 359 -1.39 5.20 -5.67
N PHE A 360 -1.03 5.49 -4.43
CA PHE A 360 -1.35 6.75 -3.77
C PHE A 360 -0.05 7.44 -3.45
N LYS A 361 0.14 8.63 -4.02
CA LYS A 361 1.34 9.44 -3.83
C LYS A 361 1.09 10.49 -2.76
N PHE A 362 2.00 10.64 -1.80
CA PHE A 362 1.89 11.54 -0.67
C PHE A 362 3.06 12.52 -0.66
N GLU A 363 2.76 13.82 -0.58
CA GLU A 363 3.74 14.91 -0.57
C GLU A 363 3.49 15.79 0.68
N PRO A 364 4.19 15.56 1.80
CA PRO A 364 4.06 16.35 3.02
C PRO A 364 4.79 17.70 2.97
N GLU A 365 4.18 18.72 3.55
CA GLU A 365 4.77 20.06 3.78
C GLU A 365 5.37 20.21 5.19
N ALA A 366 5.33 19.16 6.01
CA ALA A 366 5.91 19.13 7.35
C ALA A 366 6.43 17.73 7.65
N ASN A 367 7.42 17.64 8.54
CA ASN A 367 7.68 16.34 9.16
C ASN A 367 6.48 15.95 10.01
N GLY A 368 6.24 14.65 10.09
CA GLY A 368 5.12 14.14 10.84
C GLY A 368 4.85 12.69 10.59
N LYS A 369 3.58 12.35 10.79
CA LYS A 369 3.08 11.01 10.90
C LYS A 369 1.88 10.87 9.98
N LEU A 370 2.01 9.99 8.99
CA LEU A 370 0.96 9.69 8.03
C LEU A 370 0.32 8.36 8.39
N THR A 371 -0.97 8.41 8.73
CA THR A 371 -1.80 7.23 8.92
C THR A 371 -2.67 7.02 7.69
N VAL A 372 -2.65 5.82 7.10
CA VAL A 372 -3.46 5.46 5.93
C VAL A 372 -4.45 4.36 6.27
N PHE A 373 -5.64 4.43 5.68
CA PHE A 373 -6.72 3.48 5.89
C PHE A 373 -6.99 2.71 4.60
N VAL A 374 -6.59 1.44 4.56
CA VAL A 374 -6.66 0.63 3.34
C VAL A 374 -7.50 -0.63 3.52
N GLU A 375 -8.08 -1.10 2.42
CA GLU A 375 -8.55 -2.47 2.29
C GLU A 375 -7.51 -3.23 1.45
N GLN A 376 -6.91 -4.23 2.07
CA GLN A 376 -5.81 -5.01 1.52
C GLN A 376 -6.23 -6.45 1.29
N GLN A 377 -5.90 -6.99 0.13
CA GLN A 377 -6.08 -8.39 -0.21
C GLN A 377 -5.08 -9.28 0.53
N GLY A 378 -5.52 -10.45 0.99
CA GLY A 378 -4.68 -11.46 1.65
C GLY A 378 -4.25 -12.60 0.71
N ALA A 379 -3.46 -13.53 1.22
CA ALA A 379 -3.01 -14.73 0.50
C ALA A 379 -4.13 -15.60 -0.09
N ILE A 380 -5.28 -15.66 0.58
CA ILE A 380 -6.46 -16.39 0.12
C ILE A 380 -7.00 -15.74 -1.16
N HIS A 381 -7.09 -16.51 -2.24
CA HIS A 381 -7.59 -16.01 -3.51
C HIS A 381 -9.10 -16.15 -3.60
N ASN A 382 -9.79 -15.07 -3.22
CA ASN A 382 -11.22 -14.91 -3.41
C ASN A 382 -11.48 -13.89 -4.53
N VAL A 383 -12.31 -14.24 -5.50
CA VAL A 383 -12.79 -13.28 -6.51
C VAL A 383 -14.29 -13.35 -6.63
N SER A 384 -14.96 -12.21 -6.43
CA SER A 384 -16.40 -12.05 -6.66
C SER A 384 -17.25 -13.09 -5.93
N GLY A 385 -16.90 -13.45 -4.69
CA GLY A 385 -17.62 -14.47 -3.92
C GLY A 385 -17.10 -15.91 -4.10
N LYS A 386 -16.20 -16.14 -5.07
CA LYS A 386 -15.66 -17.47 -5.35
C LYS A 386 -14.24 -17.63 -4.81
N LEU A 387 -14.07 -18.65 -3.97
CA LEU A 387 -12.76 -19.15 -3.55
C LEU A 387 -12.10 -19.97 -4.65
N TYR A 388 -10.79 -19.76 -4.81
CA TYR A 388 -9.91 -20.58 -5.63
C TYR A 388 -8.89 -21.26 -4.71
N PRO A 389 -9.24 -22.42 -4.11
CA PRO A 389 -8.42 -23.05 -3.08
C PRO A 389 -7.10 -23.61 -3.61
N GLU A 390 -6.99 -23.87 -4.91
CA GLU A 390 -5.78 -24.34 -5.60
C GLU A 390 -4.75 -23.24 -5.87
N LYS A 391 -4.98 -22.03 -5.34
CA LYS A 391 -4.23 -20.80 -5.62
C LYS A 391 -3.92 -20.04 -4.33
N VAL A 392 -2.68 -20.16 -3.84
CA VAL A 392 -2.14 -19.32 -2.76
C VAL A 392 -1.33 -18.15 -3.34
N ARG A 393 -1.48 -16.95 -2.77
CA ARG A 393 -0.86 -15.73 -3.29
C ARG A 393 0.10 -15.06 -2.32
N LYS A 394 1.16 -14.46 -2.88
CA LYS A 394 1.94 -13.39 -2.25
C LYS A 394 1.40 -12.06 -2.75
N ARG A 395 0.86 -11.25 -1.83
CA ARG A 395 0.18 -9.97 -2.11
C ARG A 395 0.73 -8.87 -1.22
N PRO A 396 1.90 -8.33 -1.57
CA PRO A 396 2.56 -7.32 -0.76
C PRO A 396 1.97 -5.94 -1.00
N VAL A 397 1.82 -5.19 0.08
CA VAL A 397 1.66 -3.74 0.08
C VAL A 397 3.00 -3.12 0.46
N TYR A 398 3.40 -2.08 -0.27
CA TYR A 398 4.64 -1.34 0.00
C TYR A 398 4.34 0.13 0.23
N PHE A 399 5.14 0.76 1.07
CA PHE A 399 5.17 2.20 1.25
C PHE A 399 6.57 2.72 0.96
N LEU A 400 6.79 3.25 -0.24
CA LEU A 400 8.10 3.69 -0.72
C LEU A 400 8.33 5.16 -0.43
N ASP A 401 9.57 5.53 -0.17
CA ASP A 401 10.03 6.92 -0.29
C ASP A 401 10.44 7.26 -1.73
N GLU A 402 10.98 8.46 -1.93
CA GLU A 402 11.32 8.98 -3.25
C GLU A 402 12.51 8.28 -3.92
N THR A 403 13.24 7.44 -3.18
CA THR A 403 14.32 6.62 -3.74
C THR A 403 13.83 5.24 -4.14
N GLY A 404 12.52 5.01 -4.07
CA GLY A 404 11.91 3.70 -4.24
C GLY A 404 12.32 2.69 -3.18
N LYS A 405 12.85 3.15 -2.04
CA LYS A 405 13.09 2.29 -0.90
C LYS A 405 11.84 2.28 -0.04
N SER A 406 11.38 1.10 0.31
CA SER A 406 10.26 0.96 1.23
C SER A 406 10.65 1.47 2.62
N ILE A 407 9.71 2.08 3.34
CA ILE A 407 9.90 2.60 4.70
C ILE A 407 9.01 1.85 5.71
N PRO A 408 9.50 1.61 6.93
CA PRO A 408 8.76 0.83 7.90
C PRO A 408 7.61 1.63 8.49
N ALA A 409 6.48 0.96 8.63
CA ALA A 409 5.41 1.40 9.49
C ALA A 409 5.88 1.38 10.94
N ASN A 410 5.50 2.40 11.70
CA ASN A 410 5.67 2.41 13.16
C ASN A 410 4.50 1.68 13.86
N TYR A 411 3.40 1.49 13.14
CA TYR A 411 2.18 0.88 13.64
C TYR A 411 1.39 0.28 12.49
N ALA A 412 0.83 -0.91 12.72
CA ALA A 412 -0.21 -1.46 11.88
C ALA A 412 -1.29 -2.16 12.71
N TYR A 413 -2.53 -2.08 12.25
CA TYR A 413 -3.67 -2.71 12.90
C TYR A 413 -4.67 -3.23 11.89
N THR A 414 -5.13 -4.45 12.13
CA THR A 414 -6.33 -5.01 11.50
C THR A 414 -7.08 -5.82 12.54
N SER A 415 -8.41 -5.78 12.50
CA SER A 415 -9.27 -6.67 13.29
C SER A 415 -9.67 -7.94 12.52
N SER A 416 -9.31 -8.01 11.24
CA SER A 416 -9.67 -9.12 10.37
C SER A 416 -9.05 -10.42 10.86
N LYS A 417 -9.70 -11.53 10.54
CA LYS A 417 -9.35 -12.87 11.00
C LYS A 417 -9.08 -13.75 9.79
N VAL A 418 -8.31 -14.82 9.99
CA VAL A 418 -8.13 -15.80 8.93
C VAL A 418 -9.45 -16.56 8.74
N ASN A 419 -10.01 -16.53 7.53
CA ASN A 419 -11.22 -17.29 7.21
C ASN A 419 -10.93 -18.78 7.32
N LYS A 420 -11.60 -19.44 8.26
CA LYS A 420 -11.38 -20.84 8.57
C LYS A 420 -11.78 -21.76 7.43
N ASP A 421 -12.96 -21.55 6.84
CA ASP A 421 -13.50 -22.44 5.83
C ASP A 421 -12.69 -22.33 4.53
N ASP A 422 -12.27 -21.12 4.17
CA ASP A 422 -11.40 -20.89 3.02
C ASP A 422 -10.04 -21.55 3.23
N TRP A 423 -9.41 -21.35 4.41
CA TRP A 423 -8.11 -21.95 4.70
C TRP A 423 -8.17 -23.48 4.76
N THR A 424 -9.21 -24.05 5.37
CA THR A 424 -9.39 -25.51 5.39
C THR A 424 -9.61 -26.09 3.99
N LYS A 425 -10.29 -25.37 3.09
CA LYS A 425 -10.42 -25.82 1.68
C LYS A 425 -9.07 -25.77 0.96
N ILE A 426 -8.26 -24.73 1.20
CA ILE A 426 -6.89 -24.62 0.68
C ILE A 426 -6.05 -25.81 1.14
N GLN A 427 -6.01 -26.11 2.45
CA GLN A 427 -5.25 -27.23 3.00
C GLN A 427 -5.59 -28.60 2.39
N ASN A 428 -6.83 -28.75 1.90
CA ASN A 428 -7.33 -29.99 1.31
C ASN A 428 -7.27 -30.02 -0.22
N THR A 429 -6.70 -28.97 -0.84
CA THR A 429 -6.62 -28.83 -2.29
C THR A 429 -5.18 -28.65 -2.72
N ASP A 430 -4.70 -29.51 -3.61
CA ASP A 430 -3.37 -29.34 -4.18
C ASP A 430 -3.28 -28.03 -4.98
N ASN A 431 -2.22 -27.25 -4.76
CA ASN A 431 -1.91 -26.11 -5.61
C ASN A 431 -1.78 -26.52 -7.08
N THR A 432 -2.31 -25.70 -7.98
CA THR A 432 -2.29 -26.03 -9.40
C THR A 432 -0.90 -25.89 -10.02
N SER A 433 -0.59 -26.71 -11.03
CA SER A 433 0.68 -26.67 -11.77
C SER A 433 0.68 -25.71 -12.96
N ASN A 434 -0.48 -25.19 -13.35
CA ASN A 434 -0.67 -24.31 -14.51
C ASN A 434 -1.07 -22.88 -14.11
N ASP A 435 -0.73 -22.44 -12.90
CA ASP A 435 -0.96 -21.06 -12.48
C ASP A 435 -0.07 -20.11 -13.28
N SER A 436 -0.62 -18.93 -13.59
CA SER A 436 0.06 -17.95 -14.42
C SER A 436 1.01 -17.05 -13.64
N PHE A 437 0.86 -16.93 -12.32
CA PHE A 437 1.68 -16.06 -11.48
C PHE A 437 2.84 -16.81 -10.82
N TYR A 438 2.54 -18.01 -10.33
CA TYR A 438 3.44 -18.75 -9.46
C TYR A 438 3.57 -20.20 -9.91
N THR A 439 4.78 -20.76 -9.80
CA THR A 439 4.95 -22.20 -9.96
C THR A 439 4.26 -22.94 -8.80
N LYS A 440 3.86 -24.19 -9.02
CA LYS A 440 3.34 -25.04 -7.95
C LYS A 440 4.28 -25.08 -6.74
N ASP A 441 5.57 -25.35 -7.00
CA ASP A 441 6.60 -25.41 -5.96
C ASP A 441 6.67 -24.14 -5.10
N TYR A 442 6.46 -22.97 -5.71
CA TYR A 442 6.45 -21.71 -4.99
C TYR A 442 5.16 -21.52 -4.19
N MET A 443 3.99 -21.87 -4.75
CA MET A 443 2.73 -21.84 -3.99
C MET A 443 2.75 -22.79 -2.80
N ASP A 444 3.29 -24.00 -2.95
CA ASP A 444 3.44 -24.97 -1.86
C ASP A 444 4.34 -24.41 -0.72
N LYS A 445 5.41 -23.68 -1.08
CA LYS A 445 6.26 -22.98 -0.09
C LYS A 445 5.50 -21.86 0.61
N LEU A 446 4.76 -21.04 -0.12
CA LEU A 446 3.94 -19.97 0.46
C LEU A 446 2.87 -20.51 1.41
N GLU A 447 2.14 -21.55 0.99
CA GLU A 447 1.11 -22.19 1.80
C GLU A 447 1.71 -22.72 3.10
N LYS A 448 2.83 -23.44 3.02
CA LYS A 448 3.55 -23.92 4.21
C LYS A 448 4.01 -22.78 5.12
N TYR A 449 4.47 -21.67 4.55
CA TYR A 449 4.85 -20.49 5.32
C TYR A 449 3.66 -19.93 6.11
N TYR A 450 2.52 -19.70 5.46
CA TYR A 450 1.31 -19.23 6.14
C TYR A 450 0.76 -20.27 7.14
N GLN A 451 0.86 -21.57 6.83
CA GLN A 451 0.46 -22.64 7.75
C GLN A 451 1.30 -22.65 9.02
N ASN A 452 2.61 -22.45 8.91
CA ASN A 452 3.49 -22.36 10.08
C ASN A 452 3.09 -21.17 10.98
N ILE A 453 2.67 -20.06 10.40
CA ILE A 453 2.15 -18.90 11.16
C ILE A 453 0.85 -19.28 11.88
N ILE A 454 -0.08 -19.93 11.19
CA ILE A 454 -1.36 -20.37 11.77
C ILE A 454 -1.12 -21.37 12.91
N ASP A 455 -0.17 -22.28 12.76
CA ASP A 455 0.17 -23.29 13.76
C ASP A 455 0.98 -22.73 14.95
N GLY A 456 1.39 -21.45 14.92
CA GLY A 456 2.27 -20.87 15.94
C GLY A 456 3.69 -21.46 15.91
N LYS A 457 4.14 -21.91 14.74
CA LYS A 457 5.47 -22.50 14.49
C LYS A 457 6.45 -21.48 13.88
N ASN A 458 6.06 -20.21 13.78
CA ASN A 458 6.87 -19.12 13.25
C ASN A 458 7.73 -18.48 14.35
N ASP A 459 8.75 -19.20 14.82
CA ASP A 459 9.68 -18.73 15.86
C ASP A 459 10.60 -17.59 15.42
N LYS A 460 10.74 -17.36 14.10
CA LYS A 460 11.61 -16.32 13.52
C LYS A 460 10.89 -15.05 13.08
N PHE A 461 9.57 -15.11 12.85
CA PHE A 461 8.76 -13.97 12.42
C PHE A 461 7.93 -13.44 13.59
N THR A 462 7.89 -12.12 13.77
CA THR A 462 7.13 -11.47 14.86
C THR A 462 5.86 -10.83 14.31
N ASN A 463 4.68 -11.26 14.78
CA ASN A 463 3.41 -10.67 14.37
C ASN A 463 3.39 -9.14 14.62
N PHE A 464 3.32 -8.37 13.53
CA PHE A 464 3.39 -6.91 13.57
C PHE A 464 2.06 -6.24 13.94
N ASN A 465 0.96 -7.01 14.02
CA ASN A 465 -0.34 -6.46 14.38
C ASN A 465 -0.33 -5.93 15.82
N SER A 466 -0.48 -4.62 15.96
CA SER A 466 -0.42 -3.89 17.23
C SER A 466 -1.46 -4.31 18.28
N ALA A 467 -2.54 -4.97 17.86
CA ALA A 467 -3.54 -5.50 18.80
C ALA A 467 -3.13 -6.82 19.46
N VAL A 468 -2.04 -7.45 19.03
CA VAL A 468 -1.53 -8.69 19.61
C VAL A 468 -0.46 -8.36 20.64
N ALA A 469 -0.69 -8.77 21.89
CA ALA A 469 0.26 -8.58 22.97
C ALA A 469 1.58 -9.28 22.66
N GLU A 470 2.71 -8.72 23.12
CA GLU A 470 4.05 -9.26 22.84
C GLU A 470 4.19 -10.76 23.18
N ALA A 471 3.62 -11.20 24.30
CA ALA A 471 3.66 -12.61 24.73
C ALA A 471 2.85 -13.56 23.80
N ASP A 472 2.00 -13.00 22.94
CA ASP A 472 1.06 -13.73 22.10
C ASP A 472 1.44 -13.69 20.61
N LYS A 473 2.48 -12.93 20.23
CA LYS A 473 2.86 -12.71 18.82
C LYS A 473 3.29 -13.97 18.06
N HIS A 474 3.62 -15.06 18.77
CA HIS A 474 3.98 -16.35 18.19
C HIS A 474 2.99 -17.48 18.54
N LYS A 475 1.85 -17.15 19.18
CA LYS A 475 0.85 -18.17 19.52
C LYS A 475 0.11 -18.64 18.26
N ALA A 476 -0.28 -19.92 18.29
CA ALA A 476 -1.13 -20.50 17.25
C ALA A 476 -2.45 -19.73 17.13
N LEU A 477 -2.92 -19.58 15.90
CA LEU A 477 -4.17 -18.91 15.58
C LEU A 477 -5.32 -19.91 15.69
N THR A 478 -6.38 -19.50 16.39
CA THR A 478 -7.68 -20.16 16.27
C THR A 478 -8.41 -19.53 15.10
N LEU A 479 -8.41 -20.20 13.94
CA LEU A 479 -9.04 -19.70 12.71
C LEU A 479 -10.50 -19.25 12.93
N GLY A 480 -10.89 -18.13 12.32
CA GLY A 480 -12.19 -17.46 12.51
C GLY A 480 -12.36 -16.75 13.87
N THR A 481 -11.42 -16.91 14.81
CA THR A 481 -11.51 -16.34 16.17
C THR A 481 -10.37 -15.35 16.43
N SER A 482 -9.12 -15.79 16.28
CA SER A 482 -7.94 -14.96 16.45
C SER A 482 -7.85 -13.88 15.39
N ILE A 483 -7.49 -12.66 15.79
CA ILE A 483 -7.08 -11.61 14.86
C ILE A 483 -5.88 -12.13 14.06
N GLN A 484 -5.89 -11.89 12.75
CA GLN A 484 -4.82 -12.34 11.87
C GLN A 484 -3.52 -11.54 12.07
N PRO A 485 -2.37 -12.15 11.80
CA PRO A 485 -1.11 -11.44 11.83
C PRO A 485 -0.98 -10.47 10.66
N ILE A 486 -0.24 -9.40 10.88
CA ILE A 486 0.31 -8.57 9.80
C ILE A 486 1.74 -9.04 9.60
N ILE A 487 2.06 -9.51 8.39
CA ILE A 487 3.35 -10.09 8.06
C ILE A 487 4.24 -9.03 7.45
N VAL A 488 5.41 -8.78 8.05
CA VAL A 488 6.45 -7.93 7.47
C VAL A 488 7.26 -8.77 6.48
N LEU A 489 7.19 -8.40 5.21
CA LEU A 489 8.04 -8.95 4.16
C LEU A 489 9.45 -8.37 4.23
N HIS A 490 10.37 -9.10 3.60
CA HIS A 490 11.78 -8.74 3.53
C HIS A 490 12.48 -8.73 4.89
N GLU A 491 11.95 -9.48 5.86
CA GLU A 491 12.73 -9.95 7.00
C GLU A 491 13.58 -11.16 6.59
N GLU A 492 14.77 -11.31 7.17
CA GLU A 492 15.67 -12.43 6.89
C GLU A 492 14.97 -13.80 7.05
N CYS A 493 14.02 -13.90 7.98
CA CYS A 493 13.23 -15.12 8.20
C CYS A 493 12.35 -15.51 7.01
N ASN A 494 12.09 -14.58 6.10
CA ASN A 494 11.21 -14.74 4.94
C ASN A 494 11.99 -14.88 3.63
N ALA A 495 13.32 -14.94 3.67
CA ALA A 495 14.19 -15.07 2.49
C ALA A 495 13.74 -16.15 1.50
N GLU A 496 13.40 -17.35 2.00
CA GLU A 496 13.02 -18.48 1.16
C GLU A 496 11.73 -18.25 0.36
N ILE A 497 10.78 -17.48 0.89
CA ILE A 497 9.53 -17.13 0.20
C ILE A 497 9.69 -15.94 -0.76
N LEU A 498 10.89 -15.33 -0.82
CA LEU A 498 11.23 -14.36 -1.85
C LEU A 498 11.83 -15.04 -3.10
N ASN A 499 12.33 -16.28 -2.96
CA ASN A 499 12.95 -17.00 -4.07
C ASN A 499 11.89 -17.55 -5.03
N GLY A 500 11.95 -17.17 -6.30
CA GLY A 500 11.02 -17.65 -7.33
C GLY A 500 9.67 -16.95 -7.33
N ASP A 501 9.58 -15.77 -6.70
CA ASP A 501 8.39 -14.93 -6.68
C ASP A 501 8.14 -14.18 -8.01
N GLY A 502 9.06 -14.29 -8.97
CA GLY A 502 9.01 -13.59 -10.26
C GLY A 502 9.50 -12.14 -10.23
N MET A 503 9.91 -11.64 -9.05
CA MET A 503 10.58 -10.36 -8.84
C MET A 503 12.10 -10.51 -8.95
N SER A 504 12.62 -11.61 -8.40
CA SER A 504 14.03 -11.97 -8.49
C SER A 504 14.20 -13.48 -8.71
N GLU A 505 15.09 -13.84 -9.64
CA GLU A 505 15.50 -15.24 -9.86
C GLU A 505 16.26 -15.82 -8.65
N THR A 506 16.82 -14.96 -7.80
CA THR A 506 17.64 -15.34 -6.63
C THR A 506 17.08 -14.85 -5.29
N GLY A 507 15.87 -14.28 -5.29
CA GLY A 507 15.31 -13.52 -4.16
C GLY A 507 15.82 -12.07 -4.12
N ASP A 508 15.09 -11.17 -3.46
CA ASP A 508 15.59 -9.82 -3.19
C ASP A 508 16.66 -9.91 -2.10
N THR A 509 17.93 -9.71 -2.47
CA THR A 509 19.04 -9.72 -1.50
C THR A 509 19.16 -8.40 -0.73
N ASN A 510 18.45 -7.36 -1.17
CA ASN A 510 18.35 -6.09 -0.49
C ASN A 510 17.08 -6.07 0.35
N TYR A 511 17.11 -6.85 1.45
CA TYR A 511 16.06 -6.87 2.47
C TYR A 511 15.78 -5.47 3.00
N ASP A 512 14.77 -4.79 2.44
CA ASP A 512 14.43 -3.43 2.85
C ASP A 512 13.55 -3.39 4.12
N HIS A 513 13.08 -4.55 4.60
CA HIS A 513 12.28 -4.80 5.83
C HIS A 513 10.84 -4.24 5.84
N THR A 514 10.17 -4.08 4.68
CA THR A 514 9.12 -3.04 4.61
C THR A 514 7.92 -3.30 3.70
N GLY A 515 7.77 -4.52 3.18
CA GLY A 515 6.49 -4.94 2.58
C GLY A 515 5.53 -5.50 3.64
N TYR A 516 4.22 -5.46 3.39
CA TYR A 516 3.22 -5.99 4.33
C TYR A 516 2.26 -6.96 3.64
N MET A 517 2.02 -8.12 4.26
CA MET A 517 1.06 -9.12 3.77
C MET A 517 0.04 -9.51 4.84
N LEU A 518 -1.12 -9.96 4.36
CA LEU A 518 -2.15 -10.61 5.15
C LEU A 518 -2.40 -12.03 4.64
N ILE A 519 -3.01 -12.87 5.48
CA ILE A 519 -3.46 -14.22 5.07
C ILE A 519 -4.86 -14.11 4.45
N SER A 520 -5.79 -13.43 5.13
CA SER A 520 -7.11 -13.10 4.61
C SER A 520 -7.22 -11.62 4.28
N GLU A 521 -8.09 -11.28 3.34
CA GLU A 521 -8.44 -9.88 3.05
C GLU A 521 -8.87 -9.15 4.34
N GLY A 522 -8.55 -7.86 4.43
CA GLY A 522 -8.92 -7.08 5.60
C GLY A 522 -8.69 -5.58 5.46
N TYR A 523 -9.40 -4.83 6.31
CA TYR A 523 -9.12 -3.42 6.53
C TYR A 523 -7.91 -3.28 7.44
N VAL A 524 -6.95 -2.47 6.99
CA VAL A 524 -5.70 -2.23 7.71
C VAL A 524 -5.48 -0.73 7.87
N THR A 525 -5.06 -0.35 9.07
CA THR A 525 -4.49 0.96 9.33
C THR A 525 -2.99 0.82 9.43
N TYR A 526 -2.27 1.54 8.59
CA TYR A 526 -0.82 1.67 8.68
C TYR A 526 -0.45 3.08 9.08
N GLU A 527 0.68 3.21 9.77
CA GLU A 527 1.27 4.49 10.06
C GLU A 527 2.74 4.54 9.69
N PHE A 528 3.13 5.60 9.02
CA PHE A 528 4.49 5.84 8.57
C PHE A 528 5.02 7.20 9.04
N PRO A 529 6.29 7.28 9.46
CA PRO A 529 6.97 8.56 9.61
C PRO A 529 7.23 9.15 8.23
N VAL A 530 6.92 10.43 8.04
CA VAL A 530 7.11 11.13 6.77
C VAL A 530 7.83 12.46 6.99
N GLN A 531 8.64 12.85 6.02
CA GLN A 531 9.46 14.06 6.08
C GLN A 531 9.10 15.02 4.96
N ALA A 532 9.13 16.31 5.29
CA ALA A 532 8.80 17.36 4.34
C ALA A 532 9.77 17.43 3.15
N GLY A 533 9.25 17.70 1.96
CA GLY A 533 10.04 17.75 0.71
C GLY A 533 10.31 16.37 0.08
N LYS A 534 10.19 15.27 0.85
CA LYS A 534 10.14 13.91 0.29
C LYS A 534 8.80 13.62 -0.40
N THR A 535 8.76 12.53 -1.15
CA THR A 535 7.54 12.01 -1.79
C THR A 535 7.41 10.54 -1.43
N TYR A 536 6.21 10.10 -1.08
CA TYR A 536 5.95 8.72 -0.69
C TYR A 536 4.89 8.06 -1.56
N TYR A 537 4.95 6.74 -1.69
CA TYR A 537 4.09 5.96 -2.59
C TYR A 537 3.55 4.73 -1.87
N LEU A 538 2.23 4.64 -1.75
CA LEU A 538 1.53 3.47 -1.28
C LEU A 538 0.97 2.69 -2.47
N PHE A 539 1.38 1.44 -2.63
CA PHE A 539 0.87 0.58 -3.70
C PHE A 539 0.90 -0.89 -3.28
N ALA A 540 0.21 -1.74 -4.04
CA ALA A 540 0.33 -3.18 -3.91
C ALA A 540 0.84 -3.82 -5.20
N SER A 541 1.63 -4.88 -5.08
CA SER A 541 2.10 -5.63 -6.25
C SER A 541 1.18 -6.82 -6.54
N ARG A 542 0.83 -6.98 -7.82
CA ARG A 542 -0.06 -8.07 -8.32
C ARG A 542 -1.39 -8.19 -7.58
N THR A 543 -1.88 -7.10 -6.98
CA THR A 543 -3.16 -7.14 -6.29
C THR A 543 -3.79 -5.76 -6.18
N LYS A 544 -5.06 -5.74 -5.78
CA LYS A 544 -5.81 -4.52 -5.53
C LYS A 544 -5.43 -3.96 -4.16
N LEU A 545 -5.28 -2.65 -4.11
CA LEU A 545 -5.21 -1.90 -2.88
C LEU A 545 -6.23 -0.79 -2.94
N ALA A 546 -7.16 -0.76 -1.99
CA ALA A 546 -8.11 0.33 -1.91
C ALA A 546 -7.81 1.24 -0.74
N LEU A 547 -7.89 2.55 -0.95
CA LEU A 547 -7.67 3.56 0.09
C LEU A 547 -8.99 4.25 0.44
N SER A 548 -9.37 4.23 1.72
CA SER A 548 -10.53 4.96 2.25
C SER A 548 -10.20 6.40 2.61
N GLY A 549 -8.93 6.69 2.92
CA GLY A 549 -8.48 8.02 3.32
C GLY A 549 -7.14 8.01 4.04
N PHE A 550 -6.76 9.15 4.60
CA PHE A 550 -5.56 9.30 5.41
C PHE A 550 -5.75 10.33 6.53
N CYS A 551 -4.89 10.25 7.55
CA CYS A 551 -4.70 11.28 8.57
C CYS A 551 -3.24 11.72 8.54
N PHE A 552 -2.98 13.02 8.59
CA PHE A 552 -1.63 13.56 8.66
C PHE A 552 -1.47 14.47 9.87
N ASP A 553 -0.74 13.98 10.87
CA ASP A 553 -0.37 14.73 12.05
C ASP A 553 1.06 15.26 11.88
N LYS A 554 1.24 16.58 11.98
CA LYS A 554 2.58 17.18 11.98
C LYS A 554 3.27 16.87 13.30
N ASP A 555 4.60 16.81 13.29
CA ASP A 555 5.36 16.65 14.54
C ASP A 555 4.95 17.72 15.56
N ALA A 556 4.88 17.33 16.84
CA ALA A 556 4.34 18.19 17.90
C ALA A 556 5.14 19.50 18.09
N ASP A 557 6.41 19.50 17.71
CA ASP A 557 7.31 20.65 17.74
C ASP A 557 7.30 21.47 16.43
N TYR A 558 6.58 21.03 15.40
CA TYR A 558 6.43 21.78 14.16
C TYR A 558 5.73 23.12 14.42
N LYS A 559 6.48 24.19 14.16
CA LYS A 559 6.00 25.58 14.21
C LYS A 559 6.60 26.33 13.03
N THR A 560 5.76 26.90 12.18
CA THR A 560 6.23 27.60 10.96
C THR A 560 7.13 28.78 11.31
N GLU A 561 6.85 29.46 12.44
CA GLU A 561 7.67 30.57 12.97
C GLU A 561 9.07 30.14 13.43
N ASN A 562 9.27 28.86 13.74
CA ASN A 562 10.55 28.31 14.20
C ASN A 562 11.38 27.69 13.07
N LEU A 563 10.86 27.65 11.84
CA LEU A 563 11.59 27.11 10.70
C LEU A 563 12.81 27.99 10.40
N GLN A 564 13.98 27.43 10.63
CA GLN A 564 15.24 28.10 10.34
C GLN A 564 15.36 28.36 8.84
N LYS A 565 15.71 29.60 8.50
CA LYS A 565 16.04 30.00 7.12
C LYS A 565 17.51 29.73 6.89
N VAL A 566 17.82 28.98 5.85
CA VAL A 566 19.18 28.64 5.44
C VAL A 566 19.43 29.25 4.06
N THR A 567 20.56 29.94 3.91
CA THR A 567 21.03 30.40 2.60
C THR A 567 22.23 29.56 2.20
N LEU A 568 22.10 28.87 1.08
CA LEU A 568 23.17 28.11 0.44
C LEU A 568 23.70 28.93 -0.74
N VAL A 569 25.00 29.11 -0.84
CA VAL A 569 25.61 30.08 -1.76
C VAL A 569 26.31 29.37 -2.90
N GLY A 570 25.86 29.57 -4.14
CA GLY A 570 26.33 28.82 -5.31
C GLY A 570 27.73 29.15 -5.82
N ASP A 571 28.37 30.19 -5.27
CA ASP A 571 29.73 30.67 -5.59
C ASP A 571 30.66 30.71 -4.35
N LYS A 572 30.31 29.98 -3.29
CA LYS A 572 31.12 29.82 -2.06
C LYS A 572 31.08 28.39 -1.53
N ASP A 573 31.98 28.08 -0.60
CA ASP A 573 31.98 26.80 0.09
C ASP A 573 30.80 26.68 1.04
N ASN A 574 30.14 25.52 1.07
CA ASN A 574 28.99 25.26 1.94
C ASN A 574 29.13 23.98 2.76
N ALA A 575 30.21 23.19 2.64
CA ALA A 575 30.37 21.94 3.38
C ALA A 575 30.15 22.13 4.89
N THR A 576 30.81 23.11 5.52
CA THR A 576 30.61 23.41 6.95
C THR A 576 29.19 23.85 7.28
N THR A 577 28.54 24.61 6.39
CA THR A 577 27.13 24.99 6.55
C THR A 577 26.25 23.75 6.57
N ILE A 578 26.44 22.82 5.63
CA ILE A 578 25.67 21.57 5.51
C ILE A 578 25.95 20.63 6.69
N GLU A 579 27.21 20.46 7.10
CA GLU A 579 27.59 19.68 8.28
C GLU A 579 26.96 20.23 9.56
N GLY A 580 26.79 21.55 9.66
CA GLY A 580 26.12 22.21 10.78
C GLY A 580 24.59 22.05 10.80
N LEU A 581 23.98 21.59 9.71
CA LEU A 581 22.54 21.28 9.68
C LEU A 581 22.28 19.87 10.20
N THR A 582 21.18 19.69 10.93
CA THR A 582 20.75 18.38 11.44
C THR A 582 19.95 17.61 10.39
N VAL A 583 20.37 16.38 10.06
CA VAL A 583 19.61 15.46 9.21
C VAL A 583 18.27 15.14 9.86
N GLY A 584 17.20 15.08 9.06
CA GLY A 584 15.83 14.86 9.53
C GLY A 584 15.15 16.13 10.06
N LYS A 585 15.85 17.26 10.19
CA LYS A 585 15.24 18.55 10.56
C LYS A 585 14.78 19.33 9.34
N GLN A 586 13.70 20.10 9.50
CA GLN A 586 13.05 20.88 8.46
C GLN A 586 13.57 22.33 8.40
N TYR A 587 13.72 22.87 7.19
CA TYR A 587 14.25 24.20 6.89
C TYR A 587 13.50 24.88 5.76
N ASN A 588 13.63 26.21 5.68
CA ASN A 588 13.37 26.98 4.47
C ASN A 588 14.71 27.33 3.82
N VAL A 589 14.97 26.84 2.62
CA VAL A 589 16.27 26.98 1.98
C VAL A 589 16.19 27.93 0.80
N THR A 590 17.05 28.94 0.79
CA THR A 590 17.30 29.77 -0.39
C THR A 590 18.64 29.36 -1.00
N LEU A 591 18.63 28.96 -2.27
CA LEU A 591 19.86 28.69 -3.02
C LEU A 591 20.23 29.94 -3.82
N ASN A 592 21.34 30.61 -3.49
CA ASN A 592 21.86 31.75 -4.24
C ASN A 592 22.49 31.26 -5.56
N ARG A 593 21.63 31.07 -6.56
CA ARG A 593 21.97 30.64 -7.92
C ARG A 593 20.84 31.04 -8.86
N SER A 594 21.16 31.30 -10.12
CA SER A 594 20.17 31.59 -11.16
C SER A 594 20.11 30.48 -12.19
N PHE A 595 18.90 30.23 -12.67
CA PHE A 595 18.58 29.24 -13.68
C PHE A 595 17.73 29.88 -14.78
N GLY A 596 18.21 29.80 -16.01
CA GLY A 596 17.48 30.25 -17.19
C GLY A 596 16.47 29.21 -17.66
N ALA A 597 15.45 29.65 -18.38
CA ALA A 597 14.43 28.77 -18.94
C ALA A 597 15.02 27.91 -20.07
N LYS A 598 14.56 26.66 -20.16
CA LYS A 598 14.81 25.71 -21.25
C LYS A 598 16.30 25.35 -21.47
N LYS A 599 17.12 25.49 -20.45
CA LYS A 599 18.55 25.12 -20.45
C LYS A 599 18.81 24.06 -19.39
N TRP A 600 19.76 23.17 -19.62
CA TRP A 600 20.16 22.15 -18.67
C TRP A 600 21.15 22.71 -17.64
N TYR A 601 20.91 22.38 -16.38
CA TYR A 601 21.76 22.72 -15.25
C TYR A 601 22.09 21.47 -14.46
N SER A 602 23.36 21.27 -14.13
CA SER A 602 23.75 20.27 -13.14
C SER A 602 23.41 20.75 -11.73
N VAL A 603 22.76 19.89 -10.96
CA VAL A 603 22.25 20.22 -9.62
C VAL A 603 22.49 19.03 -8.70
N VAL A 604 22.96 19.31 -7.48
CA VAL A 604 22.91 18.37 -6.36
C VAL A 604 22.49 19.16 -5.12
N LEU A 605 21.47 18.70 -4.40
CA LEU A 605 20.92 19.38 -3.22
C LEU A 605 20.99 18.47 -2.01
N PRO A 606 21.18 18.98 -0.78
CA PRO A 606 21.27 18.15 0.44
C PRO A 606 19.90 17.73 1.01
N PHE A 607 18.82 18.06 0.32
CA PHE A 607 17.44 17.73 0.67
C PHE A 607 16.67 17.28 -0.58
N SER A 608 15.63 16.50 -0.36
CA SER A 608 14.74 16.05 -1.43
C SER A 608 13.75 17.17 -1.81
N VAL A 609 13.36 17.21 -3.09
CA VAL A 609 12.40 18.19 -3.62
C VAL A 609 11.31 17.44 -4.38
N SER A 610 10.08 17.51 -3.86
CA SER A 610 8.92 16.83 -4.42
C SER A 610 8.56 17.35 -5.82
N GLN A 611 7.82 16.56 -6.58
CA GLN A 611 7.32 16.95 -7.90
C GLN A 611 6.53 18.27 -7.85
N LYS A 612 5.67 18.43 -6.83
CA LYS A 612 4.91 19.67 -6.62
C LYS A 612 5.86 20.86 -6.48
N GLN A 613 6.86 20.77 -5.61
CA GLN A 613 7.78 21.88 -5.37
C GLN A 613 8.71 22.15 -6.57
N MET A 614 9.15 21.11 -7.28
CA MET A 614 9.90 21.27 -8.53
C MET A 614 9.11 22.09 -9.56
N LYS A 615 7.81 21.81 -9.72
CA LYS A 615 6.93 22.58 -10.61
C LYS A 615 6.68 24.00 -10.12
N ASP A 616 6.54 24.20 -8.81
CA ASP A 616 6.33 25.53 -8.22
C ASP A 616 7.59 26.42 -8.39
N VAL A 617 8.79 25.86 -8.23
CA VAL A 617 10.07 26.58 -8.29
C VAL A 617 10.56 26.76 -9.73
N PHE A 618 10.65 25.67 -10.49
CA PHE A 618 11.28 25.63 -11.83
C PHE A 618 10.26 25.64 -12.98
N GLY A 619 8.97 25.73 -12.67
CA GLY A 619 7.86 25.83 -13.61
C GLY A 619 7.24 24.46 -13.98
N LYS A 620 5.99 24.50 -14.46
CA LYS A 620 5.12 23.31 -14.65
C LYS A 620 5.71 22.20 -15.55
N ASP A 621 6.51 22.59 -16.54
CA ASP A 621 7.12 21.70 -17.53
C ASP A 621 8.62 21.43 -17.24
N VAL A 622 9.03 21.57 -15.98
CA VAL A 622 10.40 21.23 -15.54
C VAL A 622 10.72 19.77 -15.88
N LYS A 623 11.95 19.53 -16.35
CA LYS A 623 12.48 18.19 -16.58
C LYS A 623 13.69 17.91 -15.68
N VAL A 624 13.83 16.66 -15.27
CA VAL A 624 14.92 16.14 -14.43
C VAL A 624 15.48 14.88 -15.10
N LEU A 625 16.80 14.83 -15.28
CA LEU A 625 17.51 13.66 -15.79
C LEU A 625 18.42 13.08 -14.72
N HIS A 626 18.50 11.75 -14.71
CA HIS A 626 19.41 10.99 -13.86
C HIS A 626 20.43 10.24 -14.70
N TYR A 627 21.60 10.02 -14.09
CA TYR A 627 22.64 9.16 -14.64
C TYR A 627 22.20 7.69 -14.60
N SER A 628 22.34 6.98 -15.73
CA SER A 628 22.12 5.53 -15.83
C SER A 628 23.45 4.78 -15.82
N ASP A 629 24.17 4.89 -16.93
CA ASP A 629 25.35 4.10 -17.26
C ASP A 629 26.07 4.70 -18.49
N VAL A 630 27.16 4.05 -18.87
CA VAL A 630 27.90 4.27 -20.10
C VAL A 630 27.94 2.97 -20.89
N THR A 631 27.40 2.99 -22.12
CA THR A 631 27.48 1.87 -23.06
C THR A 631 28.43 2.22 -24.20
N GLY A 632 29.62 1.62 -24.23
CA GLY A 632 30.62 1.91 -25.25
C GLY A 632 31.22 3.31 -25.09
N THR A 633 30.69 4.28 -25.84
CA THR A 633 31.01 5.71 -25.71
C THR A 633 29.80 6.53 -25.30
N ASP A 634 28.63 5.91 -25.15
CA ASP A 634 27.38 6.62 -25.00
C ASP A 634 27.07 6.77 -23.52
N LEU A 635 27.07 8.00 -23.04
CA LEU A 635 26.59 8.36 -21.72
C LEU A 635 25.07 8.39 -21.75
N ASN A 636 24.45 7.44 -21.06
CA ASN A 636 23.00 7.27 -21.02
C ASN A 636 22.42 8.01 -19.82
N LEU A 637 21.53 8.97 -20.10
CA LEU A 637 20.69 9.64 -19.11
C LEU A 637 19.23 9.25 -19.35
N PHE A 638 18.44 9.19 -18.28
CA PHE A 638 17.00 8.95 -18.37
C PHE A 638 16.21 10.07 -17.72
N GLU A 639 15.06 10.40 -18.30
CA GLU A 639 14.10 11.34 -17.72
C GLU A 639 13.43 10.70 -16.51
N HIS A 640 13.41 11.42 -15.39
CA HIS A 640 12.78 10.96 -14.17
C HIS A 640 11.27 11.18 -14.26
N PHE A 641 10.48 10.11 -14.29
CA PHE A 641 9.03 10.19 -14.52
C PHE A 641 8.32 11.23 -13.63
N TYR A 642 8.68 11.28 -12.35
CA TYR A 642 8.09 12.22 -11.38
C TYR A 642 8.73 13.60 -11.35
N GLN A 643 9.84 13.83 -12.05
CA GLN A 643 10.52 15.13 -12.09
C GLN A 643 10.85 15.67 -10.68
N MET A 644 11.42 14.83 -9.80
CA MET A 644 11.76 15.15 -8.41
C MET A 644 13.25 15.00 -8.15
N ILE A 645 13.74 15.52 -7.03
CA ILE A 645 15.15 15.42 -6.61
C ILE A 645 15.22 14.61 -5.32
N VAL A 646 16.15 13.67 -5.26
CA VAL A 646 16.54 12.97 -4.04
C VAL A 646 17.71 13.71 -3.41
N GLY A 647 17.66 14.01 -2.11
CA GLY A 647 18.75 14.71 -1.46
C GLY A 647 20.06 13.91 -1.45
N GLY A 648 21.17 14.60 -1.67
CA GLY A 648 22.50 14.03 -1.91
C GLY A 648 22.72 13.61 -3.36
N THR A 649 21.68 13.41 -4.16
CA THR A 649 21.77 12.75 -5.47
C THR A 649 21.95 13.76 -6.60
N PRO A 650 23.03 13.64 -7.41
CA PRO A 650 23.26 14.42 -8.61
C PRO A 650 22.17 14.25 -9.69
N VAL A 651 21.71 15.35 -10.28
CA VAL A 651 20.76 15.38 -11.41
C VAL A 651 21.09 16.47 -12.42
N LEU A 652 20.49 16.39 -13.62
CA LEU A 652 20.36 17.54 -14.51
C LEU A 652 18.92 18.06 -14.47
N VAL A 653 18.74 19.37 -14.35
CA VAL A 653 17.43 20.03 -14.33
C VAL A 653 17.30 20.95 -15.52
N LYS A 654 16.17 20.90 -16.23
CA LYS A 654 15.77 21.87 -17.26
C LYS A 654 14.55 22.63 -16.78
N PRO A 655 14.72 23.83 -16.21
CA PRO A 655 13.61 24.68 -15.83
C PRO A 655 12.76 25.06 -17.05
N SER A 656 11.45 25.21 -16.85
CA SER A 656 10.55 25.75 -17.88
C SER A 656 10.38 27.27 -17.78
N GLN A 657 10.77 27.85 -16.64
CA GLN A 657 10.81 29.30 -16.40
C GLN A 657 12.16 29.74 -15.86
N GLU A 658 12.49 31.03 -16.02
CA GLU A 658 13.66 31.62 -15.36
C GLU A 658 13.41 31.75 -13.86
N VAL A 659 14.38 31.38 -13.05
CA VAL A 659 14.32 31.52 -11.59
C VAL A 659 15.66 32.00 -11.05
N THR A 660 15.61 33.02 -10.20
CA THR A 660 16.78 33.55 -9.50
C THR A 660 16.59 33.37 -8.01
N ASN A 661 17.63 32.87 -7.34
CA ASN A 661 17.63 32.58 -5.92
C ASN A 661 16.43 31.73 -5.48
N PRO A 662 16.23 30.53 -6.08
CA PRO A 662 15.07 29.70 -5.77
C PRO A 662 14.95 29.43 -4.27
N VAL A 663 13.71 29.46 -3.78
CA VAL A 663 13.36 29.17 -2.39
C VAL A 663 12.61 27.86 -2.33
N PHE A 664 13.16 26.92 -1.57
CA PHE A 664 12.56 25.64 -1.24
C PHE A 664 11.96 25.75 0.15
N TYR A 665 10.63 25.82 0.21
CA TYR A 665 9.91 25.91 1.47
C TYR A 665 9.77 24.53 2.08
N ASN A 666 9.87 24.43 3.40
CA ASN A 666 9.49 23.22 4.12
C ASN A 666 10.22 21.96 3.63
N VAL A 667 11.55 22.02 3.46
CA VAL A 667 12.35 20.86 3.06
C VAL A 667 13.13 20.30 4.24
N THR A 668 13.24 18.98 4.30
CA THR A 668 14.01 18.29 5.34
C THR A 668 15.39 17.94 4.83
N LEU A 669 16.43 18.20 5.63
CA LEU A 669 17.79 17.78 5.29
C LEU A 669 17.84 16.25 5.26
N THR A 670 18.07 15.65 4.10
CA THR A 670 18.09 14.19 3.92
C THR A 670 19.50 13.66 3.72
N SER A 671 20.47 14.50 3.30
CA SER A 671 21.86 14.10 3.21
C SER A 671 22.84 15.24 3.51
N GLN A 672 23.87 14.92 4.31
CA GLN A 672 25.03 15.79 4.50
C GLN A 672 26.15 15.50 3.49
N LYS A 673 26.04 14.42 2.71
CA LYS A 673 27.05 13.98 1.75
C LYS A 673 26.47 13.90 0.34
N VAL A 674 27.30 14.15 -0.66
CA VAL A 674 26.94 13.80 -2.04
C VAL A 674 26.91 12.27 -2.14
N VAL A 675 25.88 11.74 -2.80
CA VAL A 675 25.70 10.32 -3.05
C VAL A 675 26.18 10.04 -4.47
N ASP A 676 27.36 9.41 -4.57
CA ASP A 676 27.93 9.00 -5.84
C ASP A 676 27.03 7.92 -6.48
N ILE A 677 26.67 8.10 -7.75
CA ILE A 677 26.01 7.07 -8.56
C ILE A 677 27.07 6.45 -9.46
N GLU A 678 27.56 5.26 -9.11
CA GLU A 678 28.59 4.54 -9.86
C GLU A 678 27.99 3.40 -10.69
N ASN A 679 28.27 3.40 -11.99
CA ASN A 679 27.87 2.33 -12.90
C ASN A 679 28.83 2.26 -14.10
N THR A 680 29.09 1.06 -14.63
CA THR A 680 29.86 0.84 -15.86
C THR A 680 31.25 1.53 -15.91
N GLY A 681 31.95 1.65 -14.77
CA GLY A 681 33.28 2.26 -14.70
C GLY A 681 33.31 3.80 -14.72
N PHE A 682 32.14 4.42 -14.51
CA PHE A 682 31.98 5.86 -14.36
C PHE A 682 31.09 6.15 -13.14
N LYS A 683 31.24 7.34 -12.56
CA LYS A 683 30.35 7.82 -11.51
C LYS A 683 29.85 9.24 -11.79
N CYS A 684 28.59 9.48 -11.45
CA CYS A 684 28.01 10.81 -11.36
C CYS A 684 28.11 11.28 -9.90
N THR A 685 28.74 12.44 -9.68
CA THR A 685 29.01 13.02 -8.36
C THR A 685 28.86 14.56 -8.42
N GLY A 686 29.23 15.26 -7.35
CA GLY A 686 29.14 16.71 -7.25
C GLY A 686 29.81 17.25 -5.99
N SER A 687 29.56 18.52 -5.67
CA SER A 687 30.14 19.15 -4.48
C SER A 687 29.21 20.17 -3.85
N TRP A 688 29.32 20.31 -2.52
CA TRP A 688 28.74 21.42 -1.75
C TRP A 688 29.56 22.70 -1.83
N ASP A 689 30.78 22.60 -2.34
CA ASP A 689 31.79 23.64 -2.27
C ASP A 689 32.09 24.28 -3.62
N ASN A 690 32.68 25.47 -3.56
CA ASN A 690 33.01 26.28 -4.71
C ASN A 690 34.33 25.83 -5.33
N VAL A 691 34.27 24.74 -6.08
CA VAL A 691 35.42 24.06 -6.64
C VAL A 691 35.51 24.19 -8.15
N ASP A 692 36.71 23.96 -8.68
CA ASP A 692 36.90 23.68 -10.09
C ASP A 692 36.48 22.24 -10.41
N PHE A 693 36.06 21.99 -11.64
CA PHE A 693 35.79 20.62 -12.08
C PHE A 693 37.06 19.78 -11.98
N PRO A 694 37.01 18.54 -11.47
CA PRO A 694 38.16 17.65 -11.48
C PRO A 694 38.64 17.35 -12.90
N GLU A 695 39.94 17.15 -13.08
CA GLU A 695 40.52 16.73 -14.36
C GLU A 695 39.80 15.49 -14.91
N TYR A 696 39.57 15.47 -16.22
CA TYR A 696 38.86 14.43 -16.97
C TYR A 696 37.40 14.21 -16.57
N SER A 697 36.79 15.20 -15.91
CA SER A 697 35.34 15.20 -15.67
C SER A 697 34.55 15.68 -16.89
N TYR A 698 33.35 15.15 -17.01
CA TYR A 698 32.35 15.51 -17.99
C TYR A 698 31.26 16.35 -17.34
N PHE A 699 30.93 17.49 -17.93
CA PHE A 699 29.95 18.43 -17.37
C PHE A 699 29.16 19.17 -18.44
N ILE A 700 28.00 19.70 -18.06
CA ILE A 700 27.18 20.55 -18.93
C ILE A 700 27.41 22.02 -18.61
N ASP A 701 27.73 22.82 -19.62
CA ASP A 701 27.75 24.27 -19.48
C ASP A 701 26.36 24.83 -19.82
N ALA A 702 25.71 25.43 -18.84
CA ALA A 702 24.39 26.02 -19.02
C ALA A 702 24.38 27.25 -19.96
N LYS A 703 25.53 27.92 -20.19
CA LYS A 703 25.58 29.08 -21.10
C LYS A 703 25.41 28.65 -22.55
N THR A 704 26.19 27.66 -22.97
CA THR A 704 26.18 27.08 -24.32
C THR A 704 25.22 25.89 -24.46
N ASN A 705 24.70 25.38 -23.34
CA ASN A 705 23.90 24.17 -23.23
C ASN A 705 24.56 22.95 -23.90
N SER A 706 25.89 22.89 -23.83
CA SER A 706 26.74 21.89 -24.49
C SER A 706 27.47 21.04 -23.46
N PHE A 707 27.77 19.79 -23.82
CA PHE A 707 28.45 18.83 -22.96
C PHE A 707 29.95 18.85 -23.23
N TYR A 708 30.74 19.01 -22.16
CA TYR A 708 32.19 19.19 -22.24
C TYR A 708 32.95 18.11 -21.48
N LEU A 709 34.16 17.81 -21.95
CA LEU A 709 35.19 17.09 -21.21
C LEU A 709 36.27 18.09 -20.78
N TYR A 710 36.60 18.10 -19.49
CA TYR A 710 37.80 18.78 -19.01
C TYR A 710 39.04 17.90 -19.25
N ASP A 711 39.68 18.08 -20.40
CA ASP A 711 40.96 17.43 -20.70
C ASP A 711 42.11 18.44 -20.46
N PRO A 712 42.89 18.30 -19.36
CA PRO A 712 43.94 19.27 -19.01
C PRO A 712 45.00 19.43 -20.10
N ASP A 713 45.26 18.40 -20.92
CA ASP A 713 46.25 18.46 -22.02
C ASP A 713 45.75 19.30 -23.20
N LYS A 714 44.44 19.52 -23.30
CA LYS A 714 43.80 20.31 -24.35
C LYS A 714 43.42 21.73 -23.91
N VAL A 715 43.61 22.06 -22.63
CA VAL A 715 43.44 23.43 -22.14
C VAL A 715 44.63 24.27 -22.59
N LYS A 716 44.36 25.43 -23.19
CA LYS A 716 45.42 26.35 -23.62
C LYS A 716 46.25 26.82 -22.43
N THR A 717 47.56 26.94 -22.62
CA THR A 717 48.45 27.50 -21.59
C THR A 717 48.00 28.92 -21.19
N GLY A 718 47.82 29.16 -19.89
CA GLY A 718 47.36 30.46 -19.36
C GLY A 718 45.85 30.59 -19.15
N THR A 719 45.11 29.51 -19.40
CA THR A 719 43.67 29.43 -19.18
C THR A 719 43.37 28.81 -17.80
N GLN A 720 42.36 29.34 -17.09
CA GLN A 720 41.88 28.78 -15.81
C GLN A 720 41.10 27.47 -16.02
N ALA A 721 41.18 26.54 -15.07
CA ALA A 721 40.38 25.32 -15.07
C ALA A 721 38.87 25.66 -15.17
N PRO A 722 38.06 24.81 -15.82
CA PRO A 722 36.63 25.04 -15.86
C PRO A 722 36.05 25.00 -14.44
N HIS A 723 35.32 26.04 -14.07
CA HIS A 723 34.83 26.23 -12.72
C HIS A 723 33.43 25.62 -12.55
N ALA A 724 33.28 24.74 -11.55
CA ALA A 724 31.97 24.17 -11.21
C ALA A 724 31.21 25.13 -10.30
N GLY A 725 31.80 25.56 -9.19
CA GLY A 725 31.08 26.20 -8.10
C GLY A 725 30.13 25.24 -7.37
N ALA A 726 29.57 25.69 -6.25
CA ALA A 726 28.79 24.83 -5.35
C ALA A 726 27.48 24.28 -5.93
N PHE A 727 27.04 23.12 -5.43
CA PHE A 727 25.79 22.43 -5.77
C PHE A 727 25.68 22.01 -7.23
N ARG A 728 26.82 21.80 -7.90
CA ARG A 728 26.90 21.29 -9.27
C ARG A 728 27.40 19.86 -9.27
N SER A 729 26.97 19.13 -10.28
CA SER A 729 27.37 17.75 -10.54
C SER A 729 28.14 17.59 -11.84
N TRP A 730 28.91 16.51 -11.90
CA TRP A 730 29.70 16.08 -13.05
C TRP A 730 29.82 14.56 -13.08
N ILE A 731 30.23 14.02 -14.22
CA ILE A 731 30.48 12.60 -14.43
C ILE A 731 31.98 12.39 -14.58
N ILE A 732 32.54 11.33 -14.00
CA ILE A 732 33.97 11.06 -14.07
C ILE A 732 34.22 9.55 -14.13
N SER A 733 35.29 9.12 -14.80
CA SER A 733 35.70 7.72 -14.80
C SER A 733 36.15 7.29 -13.40
N THR A 734 35.85 6.04 -13.02
CA THR A 734 36.34 5.44 -11.77
C THR A 734 37.68 4.73 -11.97
N SER A 735 38.24 4.79 -13.18
CA SER A 735 39.60 4.33 -13.50
C SER A 735 40.64 5.09 -12.69
N THR A 736 41.71 4.39 -12.31
CA THR A 736 42.92 5.01 -11.72
C THR A 736 43.73 5.82 -12.73
N ASN A 737 43.49 5.64 -14.03
CA ASN A 737 44.08 6.40 -15.15
C ASN A 737 42.95 7.05 -15.98
N PRO A 738 42.31 8.12 -15.50
CA PRO A 738 41.15 8.72 -16.16
C PRO A 738 41.48 9.36 -17.52
N SER A 739 42.76 9.69 -17.79
CA SER A 739 43.23 10.18 -19.09
C SER A 739 43.10 9.15 -20.22
N GLU A 740 43.06 7.86 -19.89
CA GLU A 740 42.90 6.75 -20.85
C GLU A 740 41.41 6.41 -21.10
N ALA A 741 40.49 7.05 -20.37
CA ALA A 741 39.06 6.84 -20.55
C ALA A 741 38.61 7.39 -21.91
N LYS A 742 37.71 6.65 -22.58
CA LYS A 742 37.18 7.06 -23.88
C LYS A 742 36.38 8.35 -23.74
N GLN A 743 36.54 9.25 -24.72
CA GLN A 743 35.65 10.40 -24.87
C GLN A 743 34.22 9.90 -25.05
N LEU A 744 33.32 10.38 -24.19
CA LEU A 744 31.91 9.99 -24.23
C LEU A 744 31.13 10.78 -25.31
N THR A 745 29.89 10.42 -25.55
CA THR A 745 28.86 11.19 -26.25
C THR A 745 27.61 11.13 -25.40
N MET A 746 26.96 12.27 -25.14
CA MET A 746 25.75 12.26 -24.30
C MET A 746 24.54 11.89 -25.14
N HIS A 747 23.82 10.86 -24.69
CA HIS A 747 22.54 10.41 -25.22
C HIS A 747 21.48 10.58 -24.13
N ILE A 748 20.41 11.31 -24.45
CA ILE A 748 19.30 11.56 -23.52
C ILE A 748 18.12 10.71 -23.97
N ASN A 749 17.89 9.58 -23.28
CA ASN A 749 16.72 8.75 -23.53
C ASN A 749 15.45 9.52 -23.14
N GLY A 750 14.49 9.61 -24.08
CA GLY A 750 13.16 10.24 -23.85
C GLY A 750 13.03 11.71 -24.30
N ILE A 751 14.10 12.36 -24.76
CA ILE A 751 14.09 13.77 -25.21
C ILE A 751 14.53 13.93 -26.68
N GLU A 752 14.74 12.84 -27.42
CA GLU A 752 15.18 12.91 -28.83
C GLU A 752 14.08 13.47 -29.75
N GLU A 753 14.02 14.80 -29.90
CA GLU A 753 13.67 15.38 -31.20
C GLU A 753 14.80 15.02 -32.18
N GLN A 754 14.45 14.64 -33.42
CA GLN A 754 15.41 14.26 -34.46
C GLN A 754 16.49 15.34 -34.65
N GLY A 755 17.65 15.19 -33.98
CA GLY A 755 18.79 16.10 -34.12
C GLY A 755 19.61 16.41 -32.85
N GLU A 756 19.20 16.02 -31.65
CA GLU A 756 19.88 16.42 -30.39
C GLU A 756 20.95 15.42 -29.88
N THR A 757 21.78 14.85 -30.74
CA THR A 757 23.04 14.23 -30.27
C THR A 757 24.04 15.34 -29.95
N THR A 758 24.25 15.63 -28.66
CA THR A 758 25.24 16.63 -28.26
C THR A 758 26.64 16.00 -28.30
N ALA A 759 27.40 16.32 -29.36
CA ALA A 759 28.81 15.97 -29.43
C ALA A 759 29.59 16.61 -28.28
N ILE A 760 30.56 15.88 -27.71
CA ILE A 760 31.42 16.40 -26.64
C ILE A 760 32.44 17.38 -27.20
N TRP A 761 32.52 18.56 -26.58
CA TRP A 761 33.56 19.55 -26.86
C TRP A 761 34.62 19.53 -25.77
N ASN A 762 35.88 19.79 -26.13
CA ASN A 762 36.92 19.96 -25.13
C ASN A 762 36.74 21.33 -24.48
N ALA A 763 36.80 21.41 -23.15
CA ALA A 763 36.71 22.67 -22.44
C ALA A 763 37.95 23.54 -22.74
N ILE A 764 37.84 24.44 -23.72
CA ILE A 764 38.85 25.48 -23.97
C ILE A 764 38.39 26.70 -23.20
N SER A 765 38.83 26.85 -21.96
CA SER A 765 38.56 28.09 -21.24
C SER A 765 39.38 29.24 -21.87
N GLY A 766 38.82 30.44 -21.80
CA GLY A 766 39.34 31.65 -22.42
C GLY A 766 38.23 32.32 -23.22
N ASN A 767 37.59 33.31 -22.61
CA ASN A 767 36.56 34.20 -23.17
C ASN A 767 36.19 33.92 -24.64
N ASP A 768 35.31 32.94 -24.87
CA ASP A 768 34.61 32.78 -26.15
C ASP A 768 33.38 33.70 -26.20
N ASP A 769 33.53 34.93 -25.68
CA ASP A 769 32.79 36.11 -26.18
C ASP A 769 33.40 36.57 -27.53
N ALA A 770 33.93 35.64 -28.32
CA ALA A 770 34.08 35.89 -29.74
C ALA A 770 32.67 35.83 -30.32
N GLU A 771 32.06 37.01 -30.46
CA GLU A 771 31.00 37.31 -31.40
C GLU A 771 30.95 36.27 -32.52
N VAL A 772 29.74 35.80 -32.83
CA VAL A 772 29.41 35.15 -34.10
C VAL A 772 29.74 36.12 -35.23
N ALA A 773 31.03 36.29 -35.50
CA ALA A 773 31.54 37.10 -36.56
C ALA A 773 31.13 36.39 -37.84
N SER A 774 30.41 37.11 -38.69
CA SER A 774 30.01 36.73 -40.04
C SER A 774 31.17 36.07 -40.78
N LYS A 775 31.24 34.73 -40.77
CA LYS A 775 32.36 33.97 -41.33
C LYS A 775 31.89 33.27 -42.59
N GLY A 776 32.39 33.77 -43.72
CA GLY A 776 32.19 33.18 -45.05
C GLY A 776 32.56 31.70 -45.12
N ILE A 777 32.40 31.11 -46.30
CA ILE A 777 32.53 29.66 -46.48
C ILE A 777 34.01 29.28 -46.64
N TYR A 778 34.46 28.17 -46.06
CA TYR A 778 35.84 27.66 -46.19
C TYR A 778 35.85 26.21 -46.68
N SER A 779 36.89 25.80 -47.40
CA SER A 779 37.14 24.39 -47.73
C SER A 779 37.65 23.62 -46.50
N LEU A 780 37.68 22.28 -46.58
CA LEU A 780 38.21 21.43 -45.50
C LEU A 780 39.70 21.73 -45.19
N SER A 781 40.43 22.28 -46.15
CA SER A 781 41.84 22.68 -46.02
C SER A 781 42.01 24.10 -45.46
N GLY A 782 40.92 24.76 -45.03
CA GLY A 782 40.95 26.10 -44.43
C GLY A 782 41.06 27.26 -45.43
N GLN A 783 40.88 27.01 -46.74
CA GLN A 783 40.87 28.07 -47.75
C GLN A 783 39.49 28.73 -47.81
N LYS A 784 39.43 30.06 -47.75
CA LYS A 784 38.17 30.81 -47.88
C LYS A 784 37.64 30.67 -49.31
N MET A 785 36.40 30.20 -49.44
CA MET A 785 35.67 30.12 -50.69
C MET A 785 35.11 31.50 -51.05
N ASN A 786 35.28 31.90 -52.31
CA ASN A 786 34.74 33.15 -52.83
C ASN A 786 33.27 32.95 -53.26
N ALA A 787 32.42 32.58 -52.31
CA ALA A 787 30.99 32.35 -52.51
C ALA A 787 30.20 32.95 -51.35
N ALA A 788 29.07 33.60 -51.67
CA ALA A 788 28.17 34.19 -50.68
C ALA A 788 27.25 33.14 -50.04
N ASP A 789 27.02 32.01 -50.72
CA ASP A 789 26.19 30.90 -50.28
C ASP A 789 26.74 29.55 -50.80
N THR A 790 26.10 28.46 -50.36
CA THR A 790 26.53 27.09 -50.70
C THR A 790 26.03 26.59 -52.05
N SER A 791 25.20 27.37 -52.76
CA SER A 791 24.55 26.95 -54.01
C SER A 791 25.50 26.98 -55.21
N SER A 792 26.52 27.83 -55.15
CA SER A 792 27.53 28.02 -56.19
C SER A 792 28.80 27.19 -55.99
N LEU A 793 28.85 26.37 -54.94
CA LEU A 793 30.01 25.56 -54.61
C LEU A 793 30.00 24.20 -55.32
N PRO A 794 31.16 23.69 -55.76
CA PRO A 794 31.28 22.32 -56.21
C PRO A 794 30.89 21.33 -55.11
N LYS A 795 30.41 20.14 -55.50
CA LYS A 795 30.09 19.05 -54.59
C LYS A 795 31.29 18.72 -53.70
N GLY A 796 31.09 18.71 -52.38
CA GLY A 796 32.18 18.61 -51.42
C GLY A 796 31.78 19.02 -50.02
N ILE A 797 32.74 18.96 -49.09
CA ILE A 797 32.54 19.32 -47.68
C ILE A 797 33.20 20.66 -47.40
N TYR A 798 32.45 21.58 -46.81
CA TYR A 798 32.86 22.94 -46.49
C TYR A 798 32.61 23.27 -45.01
N ILE A 799 33.27 24.30 -44.50
CA ILE A 799 33.01 24.89 -43.19
C ILE A 799 32.24 26.20 -43.42
N VAL A 800 30.98 26.24 -42.98
CA VAL A 800 30.09 27.41 -43.07
C VAL A 800 29.69 27.80 -41.66
N ASN A 801 29.98 29.03 -41.23
CA ASN A 801 29.73 29.49 -39.85
C ASN A 801 30.23 28.49 -38.77
N GLY A 802 31.40 27.87 -39.01
CA GLY A 802 32.01 26.90 -38.09
C GLY A 802 31.43 25.49 -38.13
N LYS A 803 30.43 25.19 -38.99
CA LYS A 803 29.83 23.86 -39.13
C LYS A 803 30.21 23.20 -40.46
N LYS A 804 30.40 21.87 -40.45
CA LYS A 804 30.60 21.08 -41.67
C LYS A 804 29.30 21.05 -42.48
N PHE A 805 29.37 21.43 -43.74
CA PHE A 805 28.26 21.46 -44.68
C PHE A 805 28.62 20.67 -45.94
N ILE A 806 27.73 19.76 -46.36
CA ILE A 806 27.94 18.92 -47.54
C ILE A 806 27.10 19.48 -48.69
N VAL A 807 27.77 19.91 -49.74
CA VAL A 807 27.14 20.28 -51.01
C VAL A 807 27.08 19.01 -51.86
N LYS A 808 25.87 18.55 -52.22
CA LYS A 808 25.60 17.25 -52.83
C LYS A 808 25.44 17.27 -54.33
#